data_AF-A0AAD7BBI7-F1
#
_entry.id   AF-A0AAD7BBI7-F1
#
_cell.length_a   1.000
_cell.length_b   1.000
_cell.length_c   1.000
_cell.angle_alpha   90.00
_cell.angle_beta   90.00
_cell.angle_gamma   90.00
#
_symmetry.space_group_name_H-M   'P 1'
#
loop_
_entity.id
_entity.type
_entity.pdbx_description
1 polymer ?
#
loop_
_entity_poly.entity_id
_entity_poly.type
_entity_poly.pdbx_seq_one_letter_code
_entity_poly.pdbx_strand_id
1 'polypeptide(L)'
;MGEGVLGYPPAWVTHIRGGQGKARCPYASEAARVAARSKDTRKNPPTFPEKSTPAQSTAAAGTSSSASSGPSLKRPANTQIAAPKDSKKPRPLDAFLKPVKGIDAVFTGTHKTAIQAQCERVVVSCNLSEDFFMKPQVQILFGMFRSRAADVLPSRNLIGGRLLTDAANLVDKGVINEFQGKYIGIQSDAWSRFRRGITGVCGVQPGVVKVLQLVNTTASNKDGKSMRKFFLETIAAVEEKYKCKVYYFMTGADGGSKKGRELLLQDRPDLFTPSCFAHQNHLCVGDYFKVYAFALEICEETVELVNWINNHDKVRDVFDKAQKLVSPDQNQGKIVVLAYSSPNDTRWTTIATSFLRFLRLKNPLLHASFVNQQAIVDAQVGAAKSTEKVRLEAEAREMIARIQDRSGRFWSGLEAVVGDLEPICFSTNIAQKDDVRPDQLLLSFAGMYLHFSQHPEDDVRVGMCKRLERRWKDADQTMFLLTLVLNPFELTRAFGPDAGFSAFKLTKLLRNVYRRIQSRPDNTDDIKTRLEKENAIEDAFFDYVASAGIYKEFQDEREDWIKRRGNCPRLAWAHALGGSTLGQRELSQLALRLHNIVCQTAGTERLFSKLKIRMSDHQNRTTLTKLEKKAKVGESIHHEHLANNLIPDYDRKRNNHSNTSSLLDVPRYGDLLEDQDAEDEADRGRALVSAERSWRVEMAAWISDRRRAAAEAEVDQPEVDEPEVDSPEESDDEDEEDGLSPPARLPRLQTWPKYTLQTLFKGREPPKRPTREEIAAEDERSTLNAAADAEEDGIPDDGGIEIGSDEEYRG
;
A
#
# COMPACT_ATOMS: atom_id res chain seq x y z
N MET A 1 -32.89 -4.81 26.80
CA MET A 1 -33.22 -5.77 25.72
C MET A 1 -33.75 -4.98 24.53
N GLY A 2 -32.99 -4.96 23.44
CA GLY A 2 -33.02 -3.92 22.40
C GLY A 2 -34.34 -3.72 21.65
N GLU A 3 -34.61 -2.47 21.33
CA GLU A 3 -35.63 -2.04 20.38
C GLU A 3 -35.23 -2.43 18.95
N GLY A 4 -36.18 -2.97 18.19
CA GLY A 4 -35.96 -3.41 16.82
C GLY A 4 -35.78 -2.24 15.86
N VAL A 5 -34.64 -2.20 15.17
CA VAL A 5 -34.36 -1.28 14.06
C VAL A 5 -35.11 -1.78 12.80
N LEU A 6 -35.73 -0.85 12.05
CA LEU A 6 -36.34 -1.05 10.72
C LEU A 6 -37.67 -1.80 10.61
N GLY A 7 -38.66 -1.58 11.50
CA GLY A 7 -40.06 -1.95 11.22
C GLY A 7 -40.36 -3.46 11.08
N TYR A 8 -39.37 -4.32 11.36
CA TYR A 8 -39.54 -5.75 11.53
C TYR A 8 -39.54 -6.09 13.03
N PRO A 9 -40.40 -7.03 13.48
CA PRO A 9 -40.40 -7.45 14.87
C PRO A 9 -39.03 -8.06 15.23
N PRO A 10 -38.54 -7.85 16.47
CA PRO A 10 -37.27 -8.42 16.93
C PRO A 10 -37.20 -9.94 16.69
N ALA A 11 -36.00 -10.46 16.38
CA ALA A 11 -35.80 -11.86 16.00
C ALA A 11 -36.40 -12.88 17.00
N TRP A 12 -36.38 -12.56 18.30
CA TRP A 12 -36.98 -13.39 19.34
C TRP A 12 -38.52 -13.44 19.26
N VAL A 13 -39.18 -12.37 18.81
CA VAL A 13 -40.63 -12.33 18.56
C VAL A 13 -40.99 -13.21 17.37
N THR A 14 -40.20 -13.18 16.30
CA THR A 14 -40.39 -14.03 15.11
C THR A 14 -40.17 -15.51 15.44
N HIS A 15 -39.17 -15.82 16.26
CA HIS A 15 -38.87 -17.18 16.72
C HIS A 15 -40.00 -17.76 17.60
N ILE A 16 -40.51 -16.98 18.56
CA ILE A 16 -41.60 -17.42 19.45
C ILE A 16 -42.90 -17.67 18.67
N ARG A 17 -43.22 -16.83 17.66
CA ARG A 17 -44.50 -16.89 16.96
C ARG A 17 -44.54 -17.75 15.69
N GLY A 18 -43.38 -18.10 15.13
CA GLY A 18 -43.29 -18.70 13.79
C GLY A 18 -43.59 -17.67 12.70
N GLY A 19 -42.69 -17.53 11.72
CA GLY A 19 -42.88 -16.68 10.54
C GLY A 19 -43.67 -17.39 9.43
N GLN A 20 -43.92 -16.71 8.30
CA GLN A 20 -44.56 -17.30 7.11
C GLN A 20 -43.84 -18.60 6.73
N GLY A 21 -44.50 -19.74 6.93
CA GLY A 21 -43.99 -21.08 6.62
C GLY A 21 -43.14 -21.77 7.70
N LYS A 22 -43.01 -21.24 8.93
CA LYS A 22 -42.31 -21.92 10.04
C LYS A 22 -43.20 -22.13 11.28
N ALA A 23 -43.10 -23.30 11.89
CA ALA A 23 -43.82 -23.65 13.11
C ALA A 23 -43.39 -22.80 14.32
N ARG A 24 -44.31 -22.62 15.28
CA ARG A 24 -44.08 -21.90 16.55
C ARG A 24 -43.03 -22.62 17.39
N CYS A 25 -42.26 -21.87 18.19
CA CYS A 25 -41.31 -22.45 19.13
C CYS A 25 -42.07 -23.26 20.21
N PRO A 26 -41.86 -24.58 20.32
CA PRO A 26 -42.59 -25.43 21.26
C PRO A 26 -42.17 -25.18 22.71
N TYR A 27 -40.96 -24.66 22.94
CA TYR A 27 -40.37 -24.44 24.26
C TYR A 27 -40.63 -23.04 24.85
N ALA A 28 -41.39 -22.18 24.17
CA ALA A 28 -41.69 -20.84 24.67
C ALA A 28 -42.74 -20.90 25.80
N SER A 29 -42.46 -20.27 26.94
CA SER A 29 -43.41 -20.12 28.05
C SER A 29 -44.59 -19.21 27.67
N GLU A 30 -45.72 -19.35 28.35
CA GLU A 30 -46.91 -18.54 28.04
C GLU A 30 -46.67 -17.04 28.28
N ALA A 31 -45.88 -16.69 29.30
CA ALA A 31 -45.44 -15.31 29.54
C ALA A 31 -44.63 -14.74 28.35
N ALA A 32 -43.74 -15.54 27.75
CA ALA A 32 -42.95 -15.14 26.59
C ALA A 32 -43.82 -14.98 25.33
N ARG A 33 -44.89 -15.77 25.19
CA ARG A 33 -45.87 -15.66 24.10
C ARG A 33 -46.73 -14.41 24.23
N VAL A 34 -47.18 -14.06 25.43
CA VAL A 34 -47.93 -12.82 25.69
C VAL A 34 -47.08 -11.58 25.40
N ALA A 35 -45.83 -11.58 25.87
CA ALA A 35 -44.87 -10.51 25.59
C ALA A 35 -44.55 -10.34 24.08
N ALA A 36 -44.60 -11.44 23.31
CA ALA A 36 -44.43 -11.40 21.86
C ALA A 36 -45.67 -10.85 21.11
N ARG A 37 -46.88 -10.95 21.68
CA ARG A 37 -48.12 -10.41 21.07
C ARG A 37 -48.26 -8.90 21.27
N SER A 38 -47.84 -8.38 22.42
CA SER A 38 -47.95 -6.95 22.73
C SER A 38 -47.00 -6.05 21.94
N LYS A 39 -46.01 -6.63 21.24
CA LYS A 39 -44.98 -5.92 20.47
C LYS A 39 -45.16 -5.95 18.94
N ASP A 40 -46.32 -6.37 18.44
CA ASP A 40 -46.61 -6.43 16.99
C ASP A 40 -47.42 -5.22 16.52
N THR A 41 -46.87 -4.41 15.61
CA THR A 41 -47.43 -3.13 15.17
C THR A 41 -48.04 -3.14 13.75
N ARG A 42 -48.32 -4.30 13.15
CA ARG A 42 -48.88 -4.35 11.79
C ARG A 42 -50.41 -4.18 11.77
N LYS A 43 -50.88 -2.97 11.41
CA LYS A 43 -52.18 -2.79 10.74
C LYS A 43 -51.97 -2.90 9.23
N ASN A 44 -52.58 -3.92 8.63
CA ASN A 44 -52.69 -4.24 7.19
C ASN A 44 -51.45 -4.85 6.50
N PRO A 45 -51.51 -6.11 6.01
CA PRO A 45 -50.51 -6.66 5.09
C PRO A 45 -50.80 -6.27 3.63
N PRO A 46 -49.77 -6.05 2.79
CA PRO A 46 -49.94 -5.82 1.35
C PRO A 46 -50.19 -7.14 0.62
N THR A 47 -51.23 -7.16 -0.23
CA THR A 47 -51.54 -8.21 -1.19
C THR A 47 -50.61 -8.10 -2.42
N PHE A 48 -49.98 -9.22 -2.82
CA PHE A 48 -49.32 -9.37 -4.11
C PHE A 48 -50.06 -10.43 -4.94
N PRO A 49 -50.29 -10.23 -6.25
CA PRO A 49 -51.08 -11.14 -7.08
C PRO A 49 -50.22 -12.26 -7.70
N GLU A 50 -50.82 -13.45 -7.82
CA GLU A 50 -50.32 -14.59 -8.60
C GLU A 50 -50.65 -14.47 -10.11
N LYS A 51 -49.88 -15.23 -10.91
CA LYS A 51 -49.82 -15.25 -12.38
C LYS A 51 -51.07 -15.83 -13.06
N SER A 52 -51.51 -15.21 -14.17
CA SER A 52 -51.83 -15.86 -15.45
C SER A 52 -52.07 -14.85 -16.61
N THR A 53 -51.49 -15.16 -17.77
CA THR A 53 -51.67 -14.55 -19.12
C THR A 53 -52.93 -15.13 -19.83
N PRO A 54 -53.29 -14.74 -21.08
CA PRO A 54 -53.19 -13.46 -21.82
C PRO A 54 -54.52 -13.05 -22.52
N ALA A 55 -54.71 -11.78 -22.92
CA ALA A 55 -55.27 -11.39 -24.25
C ALA A 55 -55.63 -9.89 -24.37
N GLN A 56 -55.13 -9.31 -25.47
CA GLN A 56 -55.79 -8.38 -26.40
C GLN A 56 -56.21 -6.97 -25.95
N SER A 57 -55.40 -6.02 -26.44
CA SER A 57 -55.80 -4.98 -27.41
C SER A 57 -56.29 -3.62 -26.91
N THR A 58 -55.75 -2.61 -27.60
CA THR A 58 -56.26 -1.25 -27.86
C THR A 58 -56.19 -0.19 -26.76
N ALA A 59 -55.16 0.64 -26.93
CA ALA A 59 -55.18 2.10 -26.98
C ALA A 59 -56.51 2.83 -26.67
N ALA A 60 -56.47 3.82 -25.77
CA ALA A 60 -56.67 5.24 -26.13
C ALA A 60 -56.49 6.17 -24.92
N ALA A 61 -55.96 7.35 -25.23
CA ALA A 61 -55.68 8.47 -24.35
C ALA A 61 -56.94 9.22 -23.87
N GLY A 62 -56.80 10.13 -22.90
CA GLY A 62 -57.73 11.25 -22.76
C GLY A 62 -57.98 11.76 -21.36
N THR A 63 -57.11 12.69 -20.93
CA THR A 63 -57.38 13.82 -20.02
C THR A 63 -58.82 14.35 -20.00
N SER A 64 -59.34 14.68 -18.82
CA SER A 64 -59.77 16.06 -18.50
C SER A 64 -60.27 16.23 -17.06
N SER A 65 -59.85 17.36 -16.50
CA SER A 65 -60.26 18.02 -15.26
C SER A 65 -61.63 18.68 -15.36
N SER A 66 -62.39 18.76 -14.25
CA SER A 66 -62.83 20.05 -13.64
C SER A 66 -63.90 19.91 -12.54
N ALA A 67 -63.54 20.42 -11.35
CA ALA A 67 -64.25 21.37 -10.47
C ALA A 67 -65.75 21.29 -10.08
N SER A 68 -65.96 21.54 -8.77
CA SER A 68 -67.07 22.24 -8.08
C SER A 68 -68.43 21.50 -8.00
N SER A 69 -69.30 21.60 -7.00
CA SER A 69 -69.50 22.42 -5.79
C SER A 69 -70.60 21.74 -4.93
N GLY A 70 -70.68 22.01 -3.61
CA GLY A 70 -71.74 21.50 -2.69
C GLY A 70 -73.15 22.10 -2.92
N PRO A 71 -74.08 22.20 -1.93
CA PRO A 71 -74.02 21.85 -0.49
C PRO A 71 -75.34 21.31 0.20
N SER A 72 -75.24 21.03 1.52
CA SER A 72 -76.27 21.12 2.61
C SER A 72 -77.30 19.96 2.77
N LEU A 73 -77.69 19.43 3.96
CA LEU A 73 -78.09 20.03 5.26
C LEU A 73 -77.98 19.05 6.48
N LYS A 74 -77.42 19.54 7.60
CA LYS A 74 -77.79 19.54 9.07
C LYS A 74 -78.54 18.33 9.70
N ARG A 75 -78.38 17.90 10.99
CA ARG A 75 -78.00 18.45 12.34
C ARG A 75 -78.00 17.25 13.36
N PRO A 76 -77.82 17.34 14.72
CA PRO A 76 -77.12 18.28 15.62
C PRO A 76 -76.12 17.57 16.61
N ALA A 77 -75.61 18.30 17.62
CA ALA A 77 -74.35 18.13 18.34
C ALA A 77 -74.45 17.89 19.87
N ASN A 78 -73.36 17.40 20.49
CA ASN A 78 -72.72 17.76 21.79
C ASN A 78 -71.74 16.63 22.21
N THR A 79 -70.55 16.75 22.80
CA THR A 79 -69.66 17.83 23.28
C THR A 79 -68.25 17.21 23.33
N GLN A 80 -67.19 17.88 22.85
CA GLN A 80 -65.80 17.39 22.88
C GLN A 80 -65.02 17.94 24.08
N ILE A 81 -64.32 17.05 24.81
CA ILE A 81 -63.12 17.38 25.57
C ILE A 81 -61.92 16.98 24.68
N ALA A 82 -61.02 17.94 24.47
CA ALA A 82 -59.98 17.89 23.45
C ALA A 82 -58.84 16.91 23.76
N ALA A 83 -58.50 16.07 22.78
CA ALA A 83 -57.24 15.33 22.74
C ALA A 83 -56.12 16.20 22.14
N PRO A 84 -54.88 16.17 22.66
CA PRO A 84 -53.80 16.97 22.10
C PRO A 84 -53.36 16.40 20.74
N LYS A 85 -53.56 17.21 19.71
CA LYS A 85 -52.94 17.06 18.40
C LYS A 85 -51.50 17.55 18.50
N ASP A 86 -50.53 16.66 18.36
CA ASP A 86 -49.14 17.05 18.10
C ASP A 86 -48.45 16.01 17.22
N SER A 87 -48.89 15.90 15.96
CA SER A 87 -48.05 15.34 14.89
C SER A 87 -47.03 16.41 14.48
N LYS A 88 -45.98 16.57 15.28
CA LYS A 88 -44.91 17.52 14.98
C LYS A 88 -44.18 17.06 13.72
N LYS A 89 -44.43 17.76 12.61
CA LYS A 89 -43.47 17.85 11.50
C LYS A 89 -42.10 18.21 12.10
N PRO A 90 -40.99 17.66 11.58
CA PRO A 90 -39.66 18.07 12.02
C PRO A 90 -39.54 19.59 11.92
N ARG A 91 -39.06 20.23 12.99
CA ARG A 91 -38.84 21.69 12.99
C ARG A 91 -37.85 22.04 11.88
N PRO A 92 -38.07 23.12 11.12
CA PRO A 92 -37.07 23.62 10.16
C PRO A 92 -35.73 23.84 10.87
N LEU A 93 -34.62 23.49 10.21
CA LEU A 93 -33.27 23.64 10.76
C LEU A 93 -32.99 25.09 11.19
N ASP A 94 -33.64 26.04 10.51
CA ASP A 94 -33.58 27.49 10.77
C ASP A 94 -34.06 27.88 12.18
N ALA A 95 -34.84 27.03 12.85
CA ALA A 95 -35.27 27.25 14.23
C ALA A 95 -34.11 27.12 15.25
N PHE A 96 -32.96 26.59 14.83
CA PHE A 96 -31.79 26.35 15.68
C PHE A 96 -30.58 27.25 15.35
N LEU A 97 -30.69 28.13 14.35
CA LEU A 97 -29.56 28.92 13.84
C LEU A 97 -29.91 30.41 13.81
N LYS A 98 -29.16 31.25 14.54
CA LYS A 98 -29.09 32.69 14.27
C LYS A 98 -27.88 32.93 13.36
N PRO A 99 -28.07 33.15 12.04
CA PRO A 99 -26.93 33.33 11.15
C PRO A 99 -26.22 34.64 11.49
N VAL A 100 -24.91 34.55 11.76
CA VAL A 100 -24.03 35.73 11.79
C VAL A 100 -23.91 36.23 10.35
N LYS A 101 -24.27 37.50 10.11
CA LYS A 101 -24.27 38.11 8.77
C LYS A 101 -22.97 38.88 8.57
N GLY A 102 -22.28 38.63 7.45
CA GLY A 102 -21.08 39.37 7.03
C GLY A 102 -19.91 38.44 6.73
N ILE A 103 -19.15 38.74 5.67
CA ILE A 103 -17.91 38.03 5.32
C ILE A 103 -16.79 38.39 6.32
N ASP A 104 -16.84 39.59 6.89
CA ASP A 104 -15.88 40.13 7.87
C ASP A 104 -16.42 40.12 9.30
N ALA A 105 -17.37 39.23 9.61
CA ALA A 105 -17.95 39.18 10.94
C ALA A 105 -16.90 38.70 11.97
N VAL A 106 -16.45 39.61 12.83
CA VAL A 106 -15.54 39.27 13.94
C VAL A 106 -16.27 38.35 14.92
N PHE A 107 -15.84 37.09 15.00
CA PHE A 107 -16.40 36.15 15.96
C PHE A 107 -15.95 36.52 17.38
N THR A 108 -16.90 36.93 18.21
CA THR A 108 -16.71 37.06 19.66
C THR A 108 -16.31 35.71 20.27
N GLY A 109 -15.72 35.72 21.47
CA GLY A 109 -15.38 34.48 22.20
C GLY A 109 -16.59 33.54 22.35
N THR A 110 -17.78 34.09 22.61
CA THR A 110 -19.04 33.33 22.70
C THR A 110 -19.46 32.67 21.38
N HIS A 111 -19.26 33.35 20.25
CA HIS A 111 -19.51 32.75 18.93
C HIS A 111 -18.52 31.62 18.64
N LYS A 112 -17.24 31.81 18.96
CA LYS A 112 -16.22 30.76 18.79
C LYS A 112 -16.57 29.49 19.56
N THR A 113 -16.93 29.61 20.84
CA THR A 113 -17.35 28.47 21.67
C THR A 113 -18.59 27.77 21.12
N ALA A 114 -19.60 28.53 20.67
CA ALA A 114 -20.81 27.94 20.09
C ALA A 114 -20.53 27.18 18.79
N ILE A 115 -19.66 27.72 17.92
CA ILE A 115 -19.24 27.06 16.68
C ILE A 115 -18.45 25.79 16.99
N GLN A 116 -17.49 25.84 17.92
CA GLN A 116 -16.72 24.67 18.35
C GLN A 116 -17.61 23.56 18.91
N ALA A 117 -18.58 23.89 19.76
CA ALA A 117 -19.56 22.93 20.26
C ALA A 117 -20.44 22.35 19.14
N GLN A 118 -20.80 23.16 18.15
CA GLN A 118 -21.55 22.66 16.99
C GLN A 118 -20.71 21.76 16.09
N CYS A 119 -19.40 22.03 15.95
CA CYS A 119 -18.44 21.16 15.27
C CYS A 119 -18.37 19.77 15.93
N GLU A 120 -18.24 19.72 17.26
CA GLU A 120 -18.28 18.46 18.03
C GLU A 120 -19.55 17.67 17.73
N ARG A 121 -20.72 18.33 17.78
CA ARG A 121 -22.01 17.69 17.47
C ARG A 121 -22.07 17.12 16.05
N VAL A 122 -21.46 17.79 15.07
CA VAL A 122 -21.40 17.29 13.69
C VAL A 122 -20.53 16.04 13.61
N VAL A 123 -19.33 16.07 14.20
CA VAL A 123 -18.40 14.93 14.22
C VAL A 123 -19.07 13.70 14.85
N VAL A 124 -19.66 13.87 16.03
CA VAL A 124 -20.33 12.78 16.77
C VAL A 124 -21.58 12.28 16.04
N SER A 125 -22.47 13.19 15.61
CA SER A 125 -23.75 12.77 14.99
C SER A 125 -23.57 12.13 13.61
N CYS A 126 -22.53 12.52 12.87
CA CYS A 126 -22.25 12.01 11.53
C CYS A 126 -21.22 10.89 11.51
N ASN A 127 -20.65 10.52 12.68
CA ASN A 127 -19.55 9.56 12.81
C ASN A 127 -18.38 9.88 11.86
N LEU A 128 -17.93 11.14 11.91
CA LEU A 128 -16.79 11.63 11.14
C LEU A 128 -15.52 11.56 11.98
N SER A 129 -14.35 11.62 11.33
CA SER A 129 -13.07 11.78 12.02
C SER A 129 -12.97 13.16 12.68
N GLU A 130 -12.26 13.26 13.80
CA GLU A 130 -12.02 14.53 14.51
C GLU A 130 -11.24 15.53 13.63
N ASP A 131 -10.43 15.04 12.69
CA ASP A 131 -9.69 15.85 11.72
C ASP A 131 -10.57 16.40 10.57
N PHE A 132 -11.88 16.13 10.57
CA PHE A 132 -12.78 16.47 9.45
C PHE A 132 -12.73 17.96 9.08
N PHE A 133 -12.78 18.85 10.08
CA PHE A 133 -12.75 20.30 9.85
C PHE A 133 -11.39 20.84 9.42
N MET A 134 -10.33 20.05 9.59
CA MET A 134 -8.98 20.37 9.13
C MET A 134 -8.76 19.97 7.67
N LYS A 135 -9.67 19.19 7.06
CA LYS A 135 -9.53 18.77 5.66
C LYS A 135 -9.64 19.98 4.72
N PRO A 136 -8.71 20.19 3.77
CA PRO A 136 -8.72 21.38 2.91
C PRO A 136 -10.03 21.59 2.14
N GLN A 137 -10.65 20.51 1.65
CA GLN A 137 -11.92 20.60 0.92
C GLN A 137 -13.09 21.07 1.79
N VAL A 138 -13.06 20.81 3.11
CA VAL A 138 -14.09 21.29 4.04
C VAL A 138 -13.91 22.79 4.30
N GLN A 139 -12.67 23.24 4.45
CA GLN A 139 -12.36 24.66 4.63
C GLN A 139 -12.71 25.49 3.37
N ILE A 140 -12.36 25.00 2.18
CA ILE A 140 -12.77 25.61 0.91
C ILE A 140 -14.29 25.70 0.82
N LEU A 141 -14.99 24.61 1.15
CA LEU A 141 -16.46 24.58 1.14
C LEU A 141 -17.07 25.60 2.10
N PHE A 142 -16.53 25.74 3.31
CA PHE A 142 -16.97 26.77 4.25
C PHE A 142 -16.66 28.19 3.79
N GLY A 143 -15.52 28.41 3.13
CA GLY A 143 -15.21 29.70 2.49
C GLY A 143 -16.20 30.06 1.38
N MET A 144 -16.67 29.08 0.61
CA MET A 144 -17.73 29.27 -0.40
C MET A 144 -19.10 29.52 0.24
N PHE A 145 -19.40 28.80 1.31
CA PHE A 145 -20.63 28.91 2.06
C PHE A 145 -20.62 30.15 2.95
N ARG A 146 -21.03 31.28 2.36
CA ARG A 146 -21.47 32.48 3.10
C ARG A 146 -22.77 32.18 3.87
N SER A 147 -23.56 33.20 4.21
CA SER A 147 -24.83 33.07 4.95
C SER A 147 -25.97 32.31 4.24
N ARG A 148 -25.74 31.68 3.08
CA ARG A 148 -26.76 31.03 2.24
C ARG A 148 -26.44 29.56 1.91
N ALA A 149 -25.69 28.88 2.78
CA ALA A 149 -25.31 27.48 2.58
C ALA A 149 -26.52 26.57 2.26
N ALA A 150 -27.63 26.73 2.99
CA ALA A 150 -28.83 25.91 2.84
C ALA A 150 -29.46 25.95 1.43
N ASP A 151 -29.28 27.05 0.69
CA ASP A 151 -29.90 27.23 -0.63
C ASP A 151 -29.20 26.43 -1.74
N VAL A 152 -27.95 26.01 -1.50
CA VAL A 152 -27.08 25.43 -2.53
C VAL A 152 -26.64 24.00 -2.21
N LEU A 153 -27.01 23.46 -1.04
CA LEU A 153 -26.60 22.11 -0.62
C LEU A 153 -27.19 21.02 -1.55
N PRO A 154 -26.35 20.21 -2.21
CA PRO A 154 -26.82 19.21 -3.16
C PRO A 154 -27.38 17.97 -2.46
N SER A 155 -28.31 17.29 -3.13
CA SER A 155 -28.77 15.97 -2.67
C SER A 155 -27.72 14.88 -2.88
N ARG A 156 -27.80 13.78 -2.12
CA ARG A 156 -26.92 12.61 -2.27
C ARG A 156 -26.90 12.03 -3.69
N ASN A 157 -28.03 12.13 -4.40
CA ASN A 157 -28.18 11.60 -5.76
C ASN A 157 -27.45 12.48 -6.78
N LEU A 158 -27.48 13.81 -6.56
CA LEU A 158 -26.75 14.76 -7.39
C LEU A 158 -25.23 14.59 -7.22
N ILE A 159 -24.74 14.53 -5.96
CA ILE A 159 -23.33 14.29 -5.64
C ILE A 159 -22.87 12.97 -6.24
N GLY A 160 -23.55 11.87 -5.89
CA GLY A 160 -23.13 10.52 -6.27
C GLY A 160 -23.51 10.10 -7.68
N GLY A 161 -24.08 11.00 -8.48
CA GLY A 161 -24.56 10.78 -9.85
C GLY A 161 -23.86 11.71 -10.83
N ARG A 162 -24.52 12.82 -11.18
CA ARG A 162 -24.04 13.77 -12.19
C ARG A 162 -22.72 14.43 -11.78
N LEU A 163 -22.63 15.03 -10.59
CA LEU A 163 -21.42 15.77 -10.18
C LEU A 163 -20.18 14.89 -10.12
N LEU A 164 -20.29 13.67 -9.57
CA LEU A 164 -19.19 12.70 -9.57
C LEU A 164 -18.81 12.25 -10.98
N THR A 165 -19.78 12.13 -11.88
CA THR A 165 -19.51 11.75 -13.28
C THR A 165 -18.81 12.88 -14.03
N ASP A 166 -19.28 14.12 -13.87
CA ASP A 166 -18.67 15.30 -14.46
C ASP A 166 -17.23 15.46 -13.96
N ALA A 167 -17.00 15.35 -12.65
CA ALA A 167 -15.68 15.39 -12.05
C ALA A 167 -14.76 14.25 -12.55
N ALA A 168 -15.26 13.01 -12.63
CA ALA A 168 -14.47 11.90 -13.15
C ALA A 168 -14.10 12.07 -14.63
N ASN A 169 -15.01 12.64 -15.44
CA ASN A 169 -14.74 12.94 -16.84
C ASN A 169 -13.67 14.04 -16.99
N LEU A 170 -13.66 15.04 -16.10
CA LEU A 170 -12.60 16.05 -16.07
C LEU A 170 -11.25 15.42 -15.71
N VAL A 171 -11.22 14.52 -14.73
CA VAL A 171 -10.00 13.77 -14.38
C VAL A 171 -9.53 12.92 -15.56
N ASP A 172 -10.41 12.16 -16.21
CA ASP A 172 -10.07 11.35 -17.37
C ASP A 172 -9.48 12.22 -18.51
N LYS A 173 -10.06 13.41 -18.77
CA LYS A 173 -9.50 14.37 -19.74
C LYS A 173 -8.10 14.86 -19.33
N GLY A 174 -7.90 15.17 -18.04
CA GLY A 174 -6.60 15.56 -17.51
C GLY A 174 -5.55 14.46 -17.70
N VAL A 175 -5.89 13.21 -17.39
CA VAL A 175 -5.00 12.05 -17.57
C VAL A 175 -4.69 11.81 -19.05
N ILE A 176 -5.67 11.95 -19.95
CA ILE A 176 -5.43 11.87 -21.40
C ILE A 176 -4.39 12.91 -21.83
N ASN A 177 -4.58 14.18 -21.47
CA ASN A 177 -3.63 15.25 -21.79
C ASN A 177 -2.23 14.99 -21.20
N GLU A 178 -2.17 14.41 -20.00
CA GLU A 178 -0.92 14.10 -19.31
C GLU A 178 -0.17 12.95 -19.99
N PHE A 179 -0.89 11.91 -20.44
CA PHE A 179 -0.30 10.68 -20.97
C PHE A 179 -0.11 10.68 -22.50
N GLN A 180 -0.78 11.57 -23.21
CA GLN A 180 -0.76 11.62 -24.67
C GLN A 180 0.68 11.71 -25.22
N GLY A 181 1.02 10.79 -26.12
CA GLY A 181 2.33 10.69 -26.76
C GLY A 181 3.47 10.21 -25.85
N LYS A 182 3.22 9.99 -24.56
CA LYS A 182 4.24 9.58 -23.59
C LYS A 182 4.30 8.07 -23.42
N TYR A 183 5.45 7.61 -22.94
CA TYR A 183 5.67 6.24 -22.51
C TYR A 183 5.18 6.05 -21.07
N ILE A 184 4.28 5.09 -20.85
CA ILE A 184 3.60 4.87 -19.56
C ILE A 184 3.77 3.41 -19.11
N GLY A 185 3.91 3.21 -17.81
CA GLY A 185 3.84 1.88 -17.20
C GLY A 185 2.44 1.49 -16.80
N ILE A 186 2.15 0.19 -16.77
CA ILE A 186 0.93 -0.32 -16.15
C ILE A 186 1.28 -1.16 -14.93
N GLN A 187 0.59 -0.88 -13.82
CA GLN A 187 0.57 -1.72 -12.64
C GLN A 187 -0.82 -2.34 -12.49
N SER A 188 -0.87 -3.65 -12.31
CA SER A 188 -2.10 -4.37 -12.06
C SER A 188 -1.97 -5.24 -10.82
N ASP A 189 -2.93 -5.12 -9.92
CA ASP A 189 -3.01 -5.97 -8.74
C ASP A 189 -4.46 -6.35 -8.45
N ALA A 190 -4.66 -7.44 -7.71
CA ALA A 190 -5.97 -8.00 -7.42
C ALA A 190 -6.26 -7.93 -5.92
N TRP A 191 -7.47 -7.50 -5.60
CA TRP A 191 -7.98 -7.40 -4.24
C TRP A 191 -9.35 -8.06 -4.14
N SER A 192 -9.68 -8.61 -2.98
CA SER A 192 -11.02 -9.17 -2.77
C SER A 192 -11.62 -8.72 -1.45
N ARG A 193 -12.92 -8.38 -1.48
CA ARG A 193 -13.70 -8.08 -0.27
C ARG A 193 -15.18 -8.35 -0.49
N PHE A 194 -15.86 -8.84 0.55
CA PHE A 194 -17.29 -9.20 0.51
C PHE A 194 -17.64 -10.10 -0.68
N ARG A 195 -16.78 -11.09 -0.97
CA ARG A 195 -16.89 -12.01 -2.12
C ARG A 195 -16.88 -11.32 -3.49
N ARG A 196 -16.35 -10.10 -3.59
CA ARG A 196 -16.08 -9.41 -4.86
C ARG A 196 -14.58 -9.37 -5.11
N GLY A 197 -14.15 -9.96 -6.22
CA GLY A 197 -12.80 -9.79 -6.76
C GLY A 197 -12.74 -8.52 -7.60
N ILE A 198 -11.78 -7.64 -7.31
CA ILE A 198 -11.55 -6.40 -8.03
C ILE A 198 -10.07 -6.35 -8.40
N THR A 199 -9.79 -6.10 -9.68
CA THR A 199 -8.43 -5.81 -10.15
C THR A 199 -8.31 -4.31 -10.39
N GLY A 200 -7.32 -3.69 -9.75
CA GLY A 200 -6.98 -2.30 -9.99
C GLY A 200 -5.96 -2.20 -11.11
N VAL A 201 -6.23 -1.36 -12.10
CA VAL A 201 -5.29 -1.02 -13.17
C VAL A 201 -4.88 0.43 -13.02
N CYS A 202 -3.60 0.65 -12.80
CA CYS A 202 -3.00 1.95 -12.58
C CYS A 202 -1.97 2.26 -13.68
N GLY A 203 -2.01 3.49 -14.19
CA GLY A 203 -1.00 4.05 -15.09
C GLY A 203 0.07 4.73 -14.28
N VAL A 204 1.33 4.48 -14.63
CA VAL A 204 2.46 4.88 -13.80
C VAL A 204 3.48 5.67 -14.58
N GLN A 205 3.81 6.81 -13.98
CA GLN A 205 4.99 7.60 -14.23
C GLN A 205 5.77 7.71 -12.92
N PRO A 206 7.08 7.98 -12.95
CA PRO A 206 7.87 8.03 -11.73
C PRO A 206 7.33 9.03 -10.71
N GLY A 207 7.02 8.56 -9.51
CA GLY A 207 6.46 9.36 -8.42
C GLY A 207 4.96 9.68 -8.57
N VAL A 208 4.30 9.20 -9.63
CA VAL A 208 2.89 9.47 -9.90
C VAL A 208 2.18 8.20 -10.37
N VAL A 209 1.25 7.73 -9.55
CA VAL A 209 0.35 6.62 -9.89
C VAL A 209 -1.05 7.18 -10.15
N LYS A 210 -1.70 6.77 -11.24
CA LYS A 210 -3.05 7.21 -11.62
C LYS A 210 -3.96 6.00 -11.81
N VAL A 211 -5.11 5.98 -11.15
CA VAL A 211 -6.13 4.95 -11.32
C VAL A 211 -6.76 5.06 -12.70
N LEU A 212 -6.59 4.05 -13.55
CA LEU A 212 -7.17 4.04 -14.90
C LEU A 212 -8.51 3.30 -14.94
N GLN A 213 -8.59 2.15 -14.25
CA GLN A 213 -9.75 1.27 -14.29
C GLN A 213 -9.85 0.39 -13.04
N LEU A 214 -11.09 0.07 -12.62
CA LEU A 214 -11.37 -1.04 -11.70
C LEU A 214 -12.13 -2.13 -12.45
N VAL A 215 -11.58 -3.34 -12.49
CA VAL A 215 -12.15 -4.48 -13.22
C VAL A 215 -12.74 -5.49 -12.24
N ASN A 216 -13.99 -5.93 -12.48
CA ASN A 216 -14.57 -7.02 -11.69
C ASN A 216 -13.99 -8.35 -12.14
N THR A 217 -13.25 -9.03 -11.27
CA THR A 217 -12.60 -10.32 -11.57
C THR A 217 -13.14 -11.47 -10.71
N THR A 218 -14.34 -11.30 -10.14
CA THR A 218 -14.95 -12.30 -9.23
C THR A 218 -15.10 -13.68 -9.88
N ALA A 219 -15.48 -13.74 -11.16
CA ALA A 219 -15.70 -14.98 -11.90
C ALA A 219 -14.60 -15.26 -12.93
N SER A 220 -13.50 -14.51 -12.90
CA SER A 220 -12.42 -14.64 -13.87
C SER A 220 -11.52 -15.82 -13.53
N ASN A 221 -11.15 -16.60 -14.54
CA ASN A 221 -10.08 -17.58 -14.42
C ASN A 221 -8.75 -16.86 -14.17
N LYS A 222 -7.91 -17.45 -13.32
CA LYS A 222 -6.60 -16.89 -12.91
C LYS A 222 -5.43 -17.72 -13.43
N ASP A 223 -5.63 -18.54 -14.45
CA ASP A 223 -4.56 -19.27 -15.12
C ASP A 223 -3.75 -18.34 -16.04
N GLY A 224 -2.55 -18.77 -16.43
CA GLY A 224 -1.64 -17.96 -17.24
C GLY A 224 -2.22 -17.50 -18.59
N LYS A 225 -3.05 -18.30 -19.27
CA LYS A 225 -3.63 -17.93 -20.57
C LYS A 225 -4.70 -16.85 -20.39
N SER A 226 -5.54 -16.99 -19.36
CA SER A 226 -6.54 -15.98 -19.00
C SER A 226 -5.89 -14.66 -18.58
N MET A 227 -4.82 -14.72 -17.78
CA MET A 227 -4.06 -13.52 -17.38
C MET A 227 -3.38 -12.84 -18.57
N ARG A 228 -2.75 -13.60 -19.48
CA ARG A 228 -2.18 -13.08 -20.74
C ARG A 228 -3.22 -12.31 -21.55
N LYS A 229 -4.41 -12.89 -21.75
CA LYS A 229 -5.51 -12.25 -22.48
C LYS A 229 -5.91 -10.92 -21.81
N PHE A 230 -6.11 -10.95 -20.50
CA PHE A 230 -6.43 -9.74 -19.73
C PHE A 230 -5.37 -8.66 -19.86
N PHE A 231 -4.07 -9.01 -19.82
CA PHE A 231 -2.97 -8.04 -19.97
C PHE A 231 -2.96 -7.40 -21.35
N LEU A 232 -3.10 -8.19 -22.42
CA LEU A 232 -3.14 -7.68 -23.79
C LEU A 232 -4.33 -6.73 -24.02
N GLU A 233 -5.52 -7.11 -23.55
CA GLU A 233 -6.73 -6.28 -23.62
C GLU A 233 -6.55 -4.97 -22.82
N THR A 234 -5.93 -5.06 -21.64
CA THR A 234 -5.66 -3.88 -20.80
C THR A 234 -4.68 -2.92 -21.48
N ILE A 235 -3.60 -3.43 -22.06
CA ILE A 235 -2.62 -2.62 -22.80
C ILE A 235 -3.31 -1.91 -23.97
N ALA A 236 -4.04 -2.65 -24.80
CA ALA A 236 -4.73 -2.08 -25.95
C ALA A 236 -5.74 -0.99 -25.53
N ALA A 237 -6.56 -1.26 -24.51
CA ALA A 237 -7.54 -0.29 -24.02
C ALA A 237 -6.90 0.98 -23.45
N VAL A 238 -5.76 0.85 -22.75
CA VAL A 238 -5.03 1.99 -22.18
C VAL A 238 -4.35 2.83 -23.28
N GLU A 239 -3.68 2.20 -24.23
CA GLU A 239 -3.05 2.89 -25.36
C GLU A 239 -4.10 3.61 -26.22
N GLU A 240 -5.24 2.97 -26.50
CA GLU A 240 -6.32 3.54 -27.28
C GLU A 240 -6.99 4.73 -26.56
N LYS A 241 -7.36 4.57 -25.29
CA LYS A 241 -8.10 5.58 -24.53
C LYS A 241 -7.23 6.79 -24.19
N TYR A 242 -6.02 6.56 -23.70
CA TYR A 242 -5.13 7.62 -23.18
C TYR A 242 -4.08 8.09 -24.20
N LYS A 243 -4.11 7.55 -25.43
CA LYS A 243 -3.21 7.95 -26.53
C LYS A 243 -1.73 7.91 -26.15
N CYS A 244 -1.36 6.91 -25.36
CA CYS A 244 -0.02 6.73 -24.80
C CYS A 244 0.64 5.45 -25.34
N LYS A 245 1.92 5.25 -25.00
CA LYS A 245 2.69 4.05 -25.36
C LYS A 245 3.04 3.26 -24.11
N VAL A 246 2.46 2.08 -23.94
CA VAL A 246 2.79 1.22 -22.80
C VAL A 246 4.10 0.51 -23.09
N TYR A 247 5.09 0.63 -22.21
CA TYR A 247 6.41 -0.01 -22.41
C TYR A 247 6.81 -0.98 -21.30
N TYR A 248 6.06 -1.00 -20.20
CA TYR A 248 6.16 -2.09 -19.23
C TYR A 248 4.81 -2.40 -18.60
N PHE A 249 4.64 -3.67 -18.24
CA PHE A 249 3.44 -4.18 -17.58
C PHE A 249 3.82 -5.03 -16.36
N MET A 250 3.34 -4.64 -15.20
CA MET A 250 3.73 -5.25 -13.94
C MET A 250 2.54 -5.77 -13.15
N THR A 251 2.75 -6.93 -12.53
CA THR A 251 1.81 -7.58 -11.64
C THR A 251 2.51 -8.10 -10.40
N GLY A 252 1.70 -8.61 -9.45
CA GLY A 252 2.17 -9.45 -8.37
C GLY A 252 2.88 -10.73 -8.86
N ALA A 253 3.24 -11.59 -7.89
CA ALA A 253 4.06 -12.78 -8.12
C ALA A 253 3.27 -14.09 -7.94
N ASP A 254 1.95 -14.06 -8.03
CA ASP A 254 1.16 -15.29 -8.06
C ASP A 254 1.42 -16.07 -9.36
N GLY A 255 1.22 -17.40 -9.32
CA GLY A 255 1.57 -18.28 -10.44
C GLY A 255 0.87 -17.92 -11.75
N GLY A 256 -0.40 -17.52 -11.68
CA GLY A 256 -1.19 -17.06 -12.83
C GLY A 256 -0.61 -15.81 -13.46
N SER A 257 -0.34 -14.78 -12.63
CA SER A 257 0.29 -13.54 -13.07
C SER A 257 1.70 -13.74 -13.62
N LYS A 258 2.52 -14.61 -12.99
CA LYS A 258 3.87 -14.95 -13.49
C LYS A 258 3.78 -15.56 -14.88
N LYS A 259 2.97 -16.61 -15.05
CA LYS A 259 2.82 -17.27 -16.35
C LYS A 259 2.20 -16.35 -17.40
N GLY A 260 1.25 -15.51 -17.00
CA GLY A 260 0.66 -14.50 -17.88
C GLY A 260 1.68 -13.48 -18.39
N ARG A 261 2.62 -13.03 -17.54
CA ARG A 261 3.72 -12.13 -17.96
C ARG A 261 4.71 -12.81 -18.91
N GLU A 262 5.07 -14.08 -18.63
CA GLU A 262 5.92 -14.86 -19.53
C GLU A 262 5.30 -15.00 -20.94
N LEU A 263 4.01 -15.31 -21.00
CA LEU A 263 3.28 -15.42 -22.27
C LEU A 263 3.10 -14.05 -22.93
N LEU A 264 2.88 -12.98 -22.17
CA LEU A 264 2.82 -11.61 -22.70
C LEU A 264 4.13 -11.22 -23.39
N LEU A 265 5.29 -11.58 -22.83
CA LEU A 265 6.59 -11.30 -23.46
C LEU A 265 6.79 -12.05 -24.79
N GLN A 266 6.12 -13.18 -25.00
CA GLN A 266 6.15 -13.89 -26.29
C GLN A 266 5.39 -13.09 -27.37
N ASP A 267 4.29 -12.44 -27.01
CA ASP A 267 3.49 -11.63 -27.93
C ASP A 267 4.04 -10.22 -28.13
N ARG A 268 4.61 -9.66 -27.06
CA ARG A 268 5.07 -8.28 -26.96
C ARG A 268 6.50 -8.26 -26.41
N PRO A 269 7.48 -8.76 -27.18
CA PRO A 269 8.87 -8.79 -26.75
C PRO A 269 9.44 -7.39 -26.49
N ASP A 270 8.82 -6.36 -27.08
CA ASP A 270 9.17 -4.94 -26.88
C ASP A 270 8.91 -4.42 -25.45
N LEU A 271 8.06 -5.10 -24.68
CA LEU A 271 7.70 -4.69 -23.32
C LEU A 271 8.69 -5.22 -22.28
N PHE A 272 8.81 -4.51 -21.17
CA PHE A 272 9.34 -5.07 -19.91
C PHE A 272 8.20 -5.59 -19.05
N THR A 273 8.38 -6.74 -18.39
CA THR A 273 7.36 -7.29 -17.50
C THR A 273 7.95 -7.65 -16.14
N PRO A 274 8.46 -6.67 -15.36
CA PRO A 274 9.00 -6.96 -14.04
C PRO A 274 7.91 -7.53 -13.11
N SER A 275 8.33 -8.33 -12.12
CA SER A 275 7.47 -8.65 -10.97
C SER A 275 7.45 -7.48 -9.98
N CYS A 276 6.44 -7.41 -9.11
CA CYS A 276 6.50 -6.55 -7.94
C CYS A 276 7.66 -6.93 -7.02
N PHE A 277 8.70 -6.10 -6.94
CA PHE A 277 9.89 -6.37 -6.11
C PHE A 277 9.63 -6.16 -4.63
N ALA A 278 8.68 -5.31 -4.24
CA ALA A 278 8.25 -5.21 -2.84
C ALA A 278 7.70 -6.56 -2.35
N HIS A 279 6.88 -7.22 -3.16
CA HIS A 279 6.42 -8.58 -2.86
C HIS A 279 7.57 -9.61 -2.95
N GLN A 280 8.47 -9.53 -3.93
CA GLN A 280 9.62 -10.45 -3.99
C GLN A 280 10.52 -10.35 -2.76
N ASN A 281 10.78 -9.14 -2.27
CA ASN A 281 11.59 -8.88 -1.08
C ASN A 281 10.87 -9.37 0.18
N HIS A 282 9.57 -9.10 0.33
CA HIS A 282 8.79 -9.65 1.46
C HIS A 282 8.79 -11.18 1.46
N LEU A 283 8.73 -11.82 0.29
CA LEU A 283 8.84 -13.27 0.18
C LEU A 283 10.20 -13.83 0.59
N CYS A 284 11.25 -13.00 0.73
CA CYS A 284 12.53 -13.43 1.31
C CYS A 284 12.42 -13.73 2.80
N VAL A 285 11.49 -13.09 3.53
CA VAL A 285 11.21 -13.40 4.95
C VAL A 285 10.77 -14.86 5.11
N GLY A 286 9.84 -15.32 4.27
CA GLY A 286 9.41 -16.71 4.28
C GLY A 286 10.50 -17.70 3.84
N ASP A 287 11.46 -17.24 3.02
CA ASP A 287 12.63 -18.04 2.66
C ASP A 287 13.64 -18.15 3.80
N TYR A 288 13.81 -17.09 4.60
CA TYR A 288 14.62 -17.08 5.81
C TYR A 288 14.11 -18.07 6.86
N PHE A 289 12.82 -18.06 7.16
CA PHE A 289 12.23 -19.04 8.10
C PHE A 289 12.28 -20.49 7.61
N LYS A 290 12.44 -20.73 6.31
CA LYS A 290 12.67 -22.10 5.80
C LYS A 290 14.06 -22.63 6.06
N VAL A 291 15.06 -21.74 6.06
CA VAL A 291 16.46 -22.13 6.20
C VAL A 291 16.89 -22.08 7.66
N TYR A 292 16.22 -21.27 8.49
CA TYR A 292 16.60 -21.10 9.89
C TYR A 292 15.46 -21.44 10.85
N ALA A 293 15.43 -22.70 11.29
CA ALA A 293 14.41 -23.20 12.21
C ALA A 293 14.47 -22.51 13.60
N PHE A 294 15.67 -22.16 14.06
CA PHE A 294 15.84 -21.41 15.31
C PHE A 294 15.13 -20.05 15.27
N ALA A 295 15.27 -19.31 14.15
CA ALA A 295 14.55 -18.05 13.98
C ALA A 295 13.03 -18.23 14.02
N LEU A 296 12.52 -19.30 13.40
CA LEU A 296 11.09 -19.62 13.44
C LEU A 296 10.61 -19.86 14.88
N GLU A 297 11.36 -20.62 15.68
CA GLU A 297 11.05 -20.89 17.09
C GLU A 297 11.04 -19.61 17.93
N ILE A 298 12.05 -18.74 17.77
CA ILE A 298 12.12 -17.45 18.47
C ILE A 298 10.93 -16.55 18.09
N CYS A 299 10.53 -16.54 16.82
CA CYS A 299 9.36 -15.79 16.35
C CYS A 299 8.07 -16.35 16.95
N GLU A 300 7.92 -17.67 17.01
CA GLU A 300 6.78 -18.34 17.64
C GLU A 300 6.64 -17.94 19.11
N GLU A 301 7.72 -18.04 19.88
CA GLU A 301 7.78 -17.65 21.28
C GLU A 301 7.42 -16.16 21.47
N THR A 302 7.91 -15.29 20.58
CA THR A 302 7.62 -13.85 20.62
C THR A 302 6.15 -13.56 20.34
N VAL A 303 5.58 -14.20 19.32
CA VAL A 303 4.15 -14.06 18.98
C VAL A 303 3.26 -14.56 20.11
N GLU A 304 3.64 -15.66 20.74
CA GLU A 304 2.92 -16.22 21.89
C GLU A 304 2.90 -15.22 23.05
N LEU A 305 4.04 -14.62 23.39
CA LEU A 305 4.14 -13.60 24.44
C LEU A 305 3.31 -12.35 24.12
N VAL A 306 3.45 -11.80 22.91
CA VAL A 306 2.67 -10.63 22.47
C VAL A 306 1.17 -10.93 22.56
N ASN A 307 0.75 -12.10 22.10
CA ASN A 307 -0.63 -12.50 22.13
C ASN A 307 -1.15 -12.71 23.55
N TRP A 308 -0.35 -13.34 24.42
CA TRP A 308 -0.69 -13.51 25.82
C TRP A 308 -0.91 -12.17 26.52
N ILE A 309 -0.02 -11.21 26.32
CA ILE A 309 -0.17 -9.85 26.86
C ILE A 309 -1.44 -9.19 26.30
N ASN A 310 -1.66 -9.24 24.99
CA ASN A 310 -2.79 -8.58 24.35
C ASN A 310 -4.16 -9.18 24.70
N ASN A 311 -4.23 -10.45 25.10
CA ASN A 311 -5.48 -11.11 25.50
C ASN A 311 -5.78 -11.01 26.99
N HIS A 312 -4.84 -10.55 27.81
CA HIS A 312 -5.00 -10.42 29.26
C HIS A 312 -4.86 -8.96 29.71
N ASP A 313 -5.94 -8.19 29.61
CA ASP A 313 -5.95 -6.74 29.88
C ASP A 313 -5.33 -6.36 31.24
N LYS A 314 -5.57 -7.14 32.29
CA LYS A 314 -5.00 -6.89 33.62
C LYS A 314 -3.50 -7.17 33.69
N VAL A 315 -3.02 -8.18 32.95
CA VAL A 315 -1.59 -8.49 32.83
C VAL A 315 -0.92 -7.38 32.04
N ARG A 316 -1.54 -6.96 30.92
CA ARG A 316 -1.08 -5.84 30.10
C ARG A 316 -0.94 -4.56 30.91
N ASP A 317 -1.92 -4.21 31.76
CA ASP A 317 -1.85 -3.03 32.63
C ASP A 317 -0.62 -3.06 33.57
N VAL A 318 -0.21 -4.23 34.07
CA VAL A 318 1.01 -4.36 34.88
C VAL A 318 2.26 -4.03 34.06
N PHE A 319 2.36 -4.54 32.83
CA PHE A 319 3.49 -4.25 31.95
C PHE A 319 3.47 -2.80 31.45
N ASP A 320 2.31 -2.23 31.12
CA ASP A 320 2.17 -0.83 30.69
C ASP A 320 2.58 0.13 31.82
N LYS A 321 2.27 -0.20 33.08
CA LYS A 321 2.80 0.54 34.24
C LYS A 321 4.31 0.45 34.35
N ALA A 322 4.89 -0.72 34.10
CA ALA A 322 6.36 -0.87 34.10
C ALA A 322 7.02 -0.10 32.96
N GLN A 323 6.40 -0.02 31.77
CA GLN A 323 6.86 0.86 30.70
C GLN A 323 6.91 2.31 31.19
N LYS A 324 5.84 2.83 31.78
CA LYS A 324 5.81 4.21 32.30
C LYS A 324 6.91 4.50 33.33
N LEU A 325 7.36 3.49 34.08
CA LEU A 325 8.42 3.62 35.09
C LEU A 325 9.82 3.54 34.50
N VAL A 326 10.00 2.76 33.42
CA VAL A 326 11.32 2.43 32.84
C VAL A 326 11.61 3.24 31.57
N SER A 327 10.61 3.89 30.95
CA SER A 327 10.78 4.63 29.69
C SER A 327 11.86 5.73 29.80
N PRO A 328 12.95 5.62 29.03
CA PRO A 328 13.93 6.69 28.86
C PRO A 328 13.40 7.65 27.78
N ASP A 329 12.63 8.65 28.20
CA ASP A 329 12.49 9.90 27.45
C ASP A 329 12.19 11.05 28.41
N GLN A 330 13.14 11.27 29.32
CA GLN A 330 13.07 12.36 30.31
C GLN A 330 13.32 13.74 29.67
N ASN A 331 13.74 13.80 28.41
CA ASN A 331 14.10 15.06 27.74
C ASN A 331 12.91 15.78 27.09
N GLN A 332 11.78 15.11 26.84
CA GLN A 332 10.57 15.72 26.26
C GLN A 332 9.37 15.80 27.23
N GLY A 333 9.50 15.31 28.46
CA GLY A 333 8.41 15.31 29.45
C GLY A 333 7.18 14.48 29.05
N LYS A 334 7.28 13.62 28.03
CA LYS A 334 6.16 12.85 27.47
C LYS A 334 6.35 11.37 27.73
N ILE A 335 5.52 10.81 28.61
CA ILE A 335 5.51 9.36 28.88
C ILE A 335 4.85 8.65 27.69
N VAL A 336 5.64 7.95 26.89
CA VAL A 336 5.13 7.11 25.78
C VAL A 336 5.05 5.66 26.23
N VAL A 337 3.86 5.07 26.15
CA VAL A 337 3.64 3.62 26.33
C VAL A 337 3.44 3.02 24.95
N LEU A 338 4.32 2.10 24.58
CA LEU A 338 4.29 1.46 23.27
C LEU A 338 3.27 0.31 23.28
N ALA A 339 2.53 0.18 22.18
CA ALA A 339 1.63 -0.95 21.98
C ALA A 339 2.42 -2.24 21.67
N TYR A 340 1.91 -3.39 22.11
CA TYR A 340 2.42 -4.71 21.71
C TYR A 340 1.84 -5.07 20.34
N SER A 341 2.54 -4.71 19.29
CA SER A 341 2.12 -4.98 17.91
C SER A 341 2.22 -6.48 17.60
N SER A 342 1.14 -7.07 17.09
CA SER A 342 1.16 -8.43 16.55
C SER A 342 1.63 -8.42 15.09
N PRO A 343 2.45 -9.38 14.66
CA PRO A 343 2.88 -9.46 13.28
C PRO A 343 1.70 -9.74 12.35
N ASN A 344 1.84 -9.29 11.10
CA ASN A 344 0.86 -9.43 10.04
C ASN A 344 1.59 -9.84 8.75
N ASP A 345 1.15 -10.93 8.13
CA ASP A 345 1.73 -11.50 6.92
C ASP A 345 1.33 -10.74 5.65
N THR A 346 0.13 -10.13 5.65
CA THR A 346 -0.44 -9.32 4.56
C THR A 346 0.07 -7.88 4.52
N ARG A 347 0.63 -7.37 5.62
CA ARG A 347 1.22 -6.02 5.69
C ARG A 347 2.74 -6.13 5.74
N TRP A 348 3.38 -5.90 4.59
CA TRP A 348 4.82 -6.05 4.43
C TRP A 348 5.59 -5.24 5.48
N THR A 349 6.69 -5.80 6.00
CA THR A 349 7.54 -5.30 7.10
C THR A 349 6.97 -5.35 8.53
N THR A 350 5.66 -5.56 8.72
CA THR A 350 5.04 -5.58 10.06
C THR A 350 5.65 -6.64 10.98
N ILE A 351 6.13 -7.76 10.42
CA ILE A 351 6.83 -8.82 11.17
C ILE A 351 8.06 -8.24 11.89
N ALA A 352 8.96 -7.59 11.15
CA ALA A 352 10.15 -6.98 11.73
C ALA A 352 9.81 -5.82 12.67
N THR A 353 8.85 -4.96 12.29
CA THR A 353 8.41 -3.86 13.16
C THR A 353 7.87 -4.36 14.49
N SER A 354 7.09 -5.45 14.48
CA SER A 354 6.52 -6.04 15.70
C SER A 354 7.62 -6.57 16.62
N PHE A 355 8.60 -7.30 16.06
CA PHE A 355 9.70 -7.87 16.82
C PHE A 355 10.69 -6.82 17.31
N LEU A 356 11.00 -5.80 16.51
CA LEU A 356 11.81 -4.67 16.91
C LEU A 356 11.14 -3.87 18.04
N ARG A 357 9.82 -3.65 17.94
CA ARG A 357 9.05 -2.98 19.01
C ARG A 357 9.04 -3.82 20.29
N PHE A 358 8.89 -5.14 20.18
CA PHE A 358 8.97 -6.04 21.34
C PHE A 358 10.36 -6.04 21.98
N LEU A 359 11.43 -5.97 21.17
CA LEU A 359 12.81 -5.86 21.65
C LEU A 359 13.05 -4.53 22.39
N ARG A 360 12.48 -3.40 21.92
CA ARG A 360 12.51 -2.11 22.65
C ARG A 360 11.84 -2.22 24.03
N LEU A 361 10.88 -3.14 24.19
CA LEU A 361 10.18 -3.39 25.45
C LEU A 361 10.89 -4.36 26.39
N LYS A 362 12.08 -4.88 26.03
CA LYS A 362 12.85 -5.83 26.84
C LYS A 362 13.02 -5.38 28.29
N ASN A 363 13.53 -4.17 28.51
CA ASN A 363 13.84 -3.68 29.87
C ASN A 363 12.56 -3.51 30.73
N PRO A 364 11.49 -2.84 30.25
CA PRO A 364 10.21 -2.81 30.97
C PRO A 364 9.62 -4.19 31.29
N LEU A 365 9.66 -5.12 30.32
CA LEU A 365 9.15 -6.48 30.48
C LEU A 365 9.94 -7.25 31.54
N LEU A 366 11.28 -7.19 31.48
CA LEU A 366 12.15 -7.79 32.48
C LEU A 366 11.88 -7.21 33.88
N HIS A 367 11.82 -5.88 34.01
CA HIS A 367 11.54 -5.22 35.28
C HIS A 367 10.21 -5.70 35.89
N ALA A 368 9.12 -5.69 35.12
CA ALA A 368 7.83 -6.20 35.57
C ALA A 368 7.89 -7.69 35.96
N SER A 369 8.59 -8.50 35.17
CA SER A 369 8.70 -9.95 35.38
C SER A 369 9.45 -10.33 36.67
N PHE A 370 10.36 -9.48 37.15
CA PHE A 370 11.09 -9.70 38.40
C PHE A 370 10.40 -9.06 39.60
N VAL A 371 9.93 -7.81 39.46
CA VAL A 371 9.40 -7.03 40.60
C VAL A 371 7.91 -7.32 40.84
N ASN A 372 7.14 -7.49 39.77
CA ASN A 372 5.67 -7.60 39.82
C ASN A 372 5.18 -9.03 39.53
N GLN A 373 6.03 -10.05 39.72
CA GLN A 373 5.72 -11.45 39.36
C GLN A 373 4.38 -11.93 39.96
N GLN A 374 4.15 -11.71 41.25
CA GLN A 374 2.92 -12.15 41.90
C GLN A 374 1.69 -11.38 41.37
N ALA A 375 1.85 -10.07 41.10
CA ALA A 375 0.76 -9.26 40.54
C ALA A 375 0.36 -9.71 39.13
N ILE A 376 1.33 -10.16 38.31
CA ILE A 376 1.07 -10.74 36.98
C ILE A 376 0.29 -12.05 37.11
N VAL A 377 0.72 -12.94 38.01
CA VAL A 377 0.03 -14.22 38.26
C VAL A 377 -1.40 -13.99 38.76
N ASP A 378 -1.57 -13.10 39.74
CA ASP A 378 -2.89 -12.76 40.30
C ASP A 378 -3.79 -12.11 39.23
N ALA A 379 -3.23 -11.29 38.34
CA ALA A 379 -3.95 -10.66 37.25
C ALA A 379 -4.48 -11.68 36.22
N GLN A 380 -3.69 -12.71 35.89
CA GLN A 380 -4.12 -13.78 34.98
C GLN A 380 -5.13 -14.74 35.63
N VAL A 381 -4.89 -15.15 36.87
CA VAL A 381 -5.78 -16.06 37.61
C VAL A 381 -7.14 -15.41 37.87
N GLY A 382 -7.14 -14.13 38.24
CA GLY A 382 -8.35 -13.37 38.53
C GLY A 382 -9.26 -14.09 39.55
N ALA A 383 -10.49 -14.40 39.15
CA ALA A 383 -11.48 -15.06 39.99
C ALA A 383 -11.52 -16.60 39.83
N ALA A 384 -10.62 -17.19 39.04
CA ALA A 384 -10.57 -18.62 38.81
C ALA A 384 -10.29 -19.39 40.12
N LYS A 385 -10.88 -20.59 40.24
CA LYS A 385 -10.76 -21.44 41.42
C LYS A 385 -10.30 -22.85 41.02
N SER A 386 -9.95 -23.64 42.03
CA SER A 386 -9.62 -25.08 41.92
C SER A 386 -8.60 -25.39 40.81
N THR A 387 -8.92 -26.30 39.89
CA THR A 387 -7.99 -26.81 38.86
C THR A 387 -7.63 -25.74 37.83
N GLU A 388 -8.57 -24.85 37.50
CA GLU A 388 -8.33 -23.78 36.52
C GLU A 388 -7.38 -22.71 37.08
N LYS A 389 -7.47 -22.42 38.38
CA LYS A 389 -6.48 -21.56 39.06
C LYS A 389 -5.07 -22.12 38.92
N VAL A 390 -4.88 -23.42 39.20
CA VAL A 390 -3.55 -24.06 39.11
C VAL A 390 -3.02 -24.01 37.67
N ARG A 391 -3.88 -24.24 36.68
CA ARG A 391 -3.52 -24.16 35.26
C ARG A 391 -3.06 -22.76 34.86
N LEU A 392 -3.84 -21.73 35.21
CA LEU A 392 -3.54 -20.32 34.89
C LEU A 392 -2.30 -19.81 35.63
N GLU A 393 -2.08 -20.25 36.88
CA GLU A 393 -0.84 -19.92 37.59
C GLU A 393 0.39 -20.53 36.93
N ALA A 394 0.30 -21.78 36.46
CA ALA A 394 1.39 -22.44 35.76
C ALA A 394 1.70 -21.74 34.42
N GLU A 395 0.67 -21.42 33.64
CA GLU A 395 0.78 -20.70 32.36
C GLU A 395 1.39 -19.30 32.55
N ALA A 396 0.94 -18.55 33.56
CA ALA A 396 1.52 -17.24 33.90
C ALA A 396 3.02 -17.34 34.26
N ARG A 397 3.39 -18.34 35.07
CA ARG A 397 4.79 -18.55 35.48
C ARG A 397 5.68 -18.97 34.32
N GLU A 398 5.15 -19.75 33.37
CA GLU A 398 5.87 -20.11 32.15
C GLU A 398 6.17 -18.87 31.29
N MET A 399 5.17 -18.02 31.05
CA MET A 399 5.34 -16.77 30.31
C MET A 399 6.33 -15.81 30.98
N ILE A 400 6.25 -15.67 32.31
CA ILE A 400 7.21 -14.89 33.10
C ILE A 400 8.62 -15.48 32.98
N ALA A 401 8.78 -16.81 33.05
CA ALA A 401 10.08 -17.46 32.92
C ALA A 401 10.70 -17.23 31.53
N ARG A 402 9.87 -17.25 30.48
CA ARG A 402 10.30 -16.94 29.10
C ARG A 402 10.76 -15.48 28.96
N ILE A 403 10.04 -14.53 29.56
CA ILE A 403 10.47 -13.11 29.60
C ILE A 403 11.78 -12.95 30.38
N GLN A 404 11.90 -13.60 31.54
CA GLN A 404 13.11 -13.54 32.38
C GLN A 404 14.33 -14.12 31.67
N ASP A 405 14.13 -15.06 30.72
CA ASP A 405 15.15 -15.61 29.83
C ASP A 405 16.50 -15.85 30.52
N ARG A 406 16.49 -16.70 31.55
CA ARG A 406 17.69 -16.91 32.39
C ARG A 406 18.88 -17.50 31.62
N SER A 407 18.61 -18.16 30.50
CA SER A 407 19.65 -18.68 29.59
C SER A 407 20.18 -17.63 28.62
N GLY A 408 19.50 -16.48 28.48
CA GLY A 408 19.81 -15.45 27.51
C GLY A 408 19.48 -15.85 26.06
N ARG A 409 18.84 -17.00 25.84
CA ARG A 409 18.57 -17.57 24.51
C ARG A 409 17.53 -16.76 23.76
N PHE A 410 16.44 -16.42 24.45
CA PHE A 410 15.28 -15.81 23.81
C PHE A 410 15.59 -14.39 23.33
N TRP A 411 16.14 -13.54 24.19
CA TRP A 411 16.41 -12.14 23.83
C TRP A 411 17.57 -12.00 22.84
N SER A 412 18.64 -12.80 22.98
CA SER A 412 19.75 -12.77 22.02
C SER A 412 19.32 -13.35 20.67
N GLY A 413 18.52 -14.42 20.68
CA GLY A 413 17.90 -14.97 19.48
C GLY A 413 17.00 -13.96 18.80
N LEU A 414 16.15 -13.24 19.54
CA LEU A 414 15.27 -12.22 18.98
C LEU A 414 16.07 -11.06 18.36
N GLU A 415 17.15 -10.64 19.00
CA GLU A 415 18.07 -9.62 18.48
C GLU A 415 18.74 -10.08 17.17
N ALA A 416 19.21 -11.32 17.11
CA ALA A 416 19.76 -11.90 15.87
C ALA A 416 18.70 -11.96 14.76
N VAL A 417 17.50 -12.45 15.05
CA VAL A 417 16.38 -12.54 14.11
C VAL A 417 16.01 -11.16 13.56
N VAL A 418 15.90 -10.14 14.41
CA VAL A 418 15.65 -8.77 13.98
C VAL A 418 16.76 -8.29 13.04
N GLY A 419 18.03 -8.51 13.40
CA GLY A 419 19.17 -8.14 12.57
C GLY A 419 19.18 -8.80 11.18
N ASP A 420 18.63 -10.01 11.05
CA ASP A 420 18.55 -10.72 9.77
C ASP A 420 17.31 -10.30 8.95
N LEU A 421 16.22 -9.90 9.62
CA LEU A 421 15.01 -9.39 8.98
C LEU A 421 15.13 -7.93 8.52
N GLU A 422 15.99 -7.13 9.16
CA GLU A 422 16.18 -5.71 8.87
C GLU A 422 16.59 -5.44 7.41
N PRO A 423 17.63 -6.07 6.83
CA PRO A 423 18.00 -5.88 5.42
C PRO A 423 16.86 -6.23 4.45
N ILE A 424 16.05 -7.23 4.79
CA ILE A 424 14.90 -7.64 3.98
C ILE A 424 13.81 -6.56 4.02
N CYS A 425 13.51 -6.02 5.20
CA CYS A 425 12.50 -4.98 5.38
C CYS A 425 12.94 -3.66 4.76
N PHE A 426 14.22 -3.32 4.89
CA PHE A 426 14.82 -2.17 4.24
C PHE A 426 14.66 -2.24 2.70
N SER A 427 15.05 -3.36 2.10
CA SER A 427 14.88 -3.59 0.67
C SER A 427 13.40 -3.57 0.25
N THR A 428 12.50 -4.06 1.10
CA THR A 428 11.05 -3.99 0.88
C THR A 428 10.53 -2.54 0.89
N ASN A 429 10.98 -1.71 1.85
CA ASN A 429 10.59 -0.29 1.94
C ASN A 429 11.10 0.53 0.76
N ILE A 430 12.36 0.33 0.34
CA ILE A 430 12.89 0.93 -0.89
C ILE A 430 11.99 0.54 -2.06
N ALA A 431 11.67 -0.74 -2.17
CA ALA A 431 10.81 -1.26 -3.23
C ALA A 431 9.37 -0.73 -3.17
N GLN A 432 8.88 -0.19 -2.06
CA GLN A 432 7.50 0.36 -1.99
C GLN A 432 7.40 1.82 -2.47
N LYS A 433 8.51 2.51 -2.74
CA LYS A 433 8.49 3.90 -3.20
C LYS A 433 7.85 4.03 -4.59
N ASP A 434 7.12 5.11 -4.82
CA ASP A 434 6.45 5.38 -6.12
C ASP A 434 7.41 5.77 -7.23
N ASP A 435 8.61 6.15 -6.87
CA ASP A 435 9.66 6.53 -7.79
C ASP A 435 10.87 5.58 -7.74
N VAL A 436 10.70 4.39 -7.14
CA VAL A 436 11.75 3.37 -7.07
C VAL A 436 12.19 2.98 -8.48
N ARG A 437 13.51 2.97 -8.68
CA ARG A 437 14.12 2.65 -9.97
C ARG A 437 14.77 1.25 -9.97
N PRO A 438 14.96 0.63 -11.15
CA PRO A 438 15.62 -0.67 -11.26
C PRO A 438 17.04 -0.68 -10.68
N ASP A 439 17.82 0.39 -10.86
CA ASP A 439 19.17 0.48 -10.30
C ASP A 439 19.18 0.40 -8.76
N GLN A 440 18.23 1.07 -8.09
CA GLN A 440 18.10 1.02 -6.64
C GLN A 440 17.69 -0.37 -6.14
N LEU A 441 16.81 -1.04 -6.88
CA LEU A 441 16.38 -2.40 -6.55
C LEU A 441 17.50 -3.43 -6.72
N LEU A 442 18.33 -3.30 -7.76
CA LEU A 442 19.49 -4.17 -7.93
C LEU A 442 20.48 -3.98 -6.78
N LEU A 443 20.76 -2.74 -6.40
CA LEU A 443 21.63 -2.44 -5.26
C LEU A 443 21.06 -2.96 -3.93
N SER A 444 19.75 -2.80 -3.69
CA SER A 444 19.13 -3.34 -2.47
C SER A 444 19.16 -4.87 -2.43
N PHE A 445 19.07 -5.53 -3.60
CA PHE A 445 19.22 -6.97 -3.73
C PHE A 445 20.67 -7.43 -3.49
N ALA A 446 21.64 -6.65 -3.98
CA ALA A 446 23.06 -6.86 -3.70
C ALA A 446 23.38 -6.70 -2.21
N GLY A 447 22.84 -5.68 -1.55
CA GLY A 447 22.99 -5.48 -0.10
C GLY A 447 22.48 -6.66 0.72
N MET A 448 21.28 -7.18 0.39
CA MET A 448 20.77 -8.40 1.03
C MET A 448 21.70 -9.60 0.79
N TYR A 449 22.18 -9.78 -0.44
CA TYR A 449 23.09 -10.89 -0.76
C TYR A 449 24.41 -10.79 0.03
N LEU A 450 25.03 -9.62 0.07
CA LEU A 450 26.27 -9.38 0.79
C LEU A 450 26.09 -9.63 2.29
N HIS A 451 24.98 -9.15 2.88
CA HIS A 451 24.63 -9.41 4.28
C HIS A 451 24.56 -10.91 4.57
N PHE A 452 23.74 -11.66 3.82
CA PHE A 452 23.60 -13.10 4.07
C PHE A 452 24.85 -13.90 3.71
N SER A 453 25.65 -13.44 2.75
CA SER A 453 26.90 -14.14 2.35
C SER A 453 27.95 -14.19 3.47
N GLN A 454 27.80 -13.36 4.49
CA GLN A 454 28.67 -13.30 5.66
C GLN A 454 27.98 -13.71 6.95
N HIS A 455 26.78 -14.28 6.84
CA HIS A 455 26.03 -14.72 7.99
C HIS A 455 26.82 -15.79 8.77
N PRO A 456 26.90 -15.71 10.11
CA PRO A 456 27.70 -16.64 10.92
C PRO A 456 27.21 -18.08 10.85
N GLU A 457 25.90 -18.29 10.72
CA GLU A 457 25.31 -19.61 10.50
C GLU A 457 25.39 -20.02 9.03
N ASP A 458 26.11 -21.12 8.75
CA ASP A 458 26.37 -21.61 7.40
C ASP A 458 25.10 -22.00 6.64
N ASP A 459 24.13 -22.63 7.31
CA ASP A 459 22.85 -23.02 6.70
C ASP A 459 22.06 -21.80 6.21
N VAL A 460 22.09 -20.72 6.98
CA VAL A 460 21.46 -19.44 6.62
C VAL A 460 22.23 -18.79 5.48
N ARG A 461 23.57 -18.74 5.58
CA ARG A 461 24.46 -18.17 4.56
C ARG A 461 24.24 -18.82 3.19
N VAL A 462 24.40 -20.14 3.12
CA VAL A 462 24.24 -20.91 1.88
C VAL A 462 22.78 -20.90 1.42
N GLY A 463 21.85 -21.12 2.35
CA GLY A 463 20.42 -21.22 2.07
C GLY A 463 19.83 -19.91 1.52
N MET A 464 20.13 -18.77 2.14
CA MET A 464 19.64 -17.47 1.70
C MET A 464 20.31 -17.01 0.41
N CYS A 465 21.63 -17.14 0.27
CA CYS A 465 22.33 -16.80 -0.97
C CYS A 465 21.76 -17.60 -2.15
N LYS A 466 21.56 -18.92 -2.02
CA LYS A 466 20.96 -19.76 -3.07
C LYS A 466 19.56 -19.26 -3.48
N ARG A 467 18.76 -18.80 -2.53
CA ARG A 467 17.38 -18.35 -2.76
C ARG A 467 17.32 -16.96 -3.40
N LEU A 468 18.18 -16.05 -2.97
CA LEU A 468 18.35 -14.74 -3.60
C LEU A 468 18.82 -14.91 -5.05
N GLU A 469 19.84 -15.74 -5.30
CA GLU A 469 20.33 -16.03 -6.64
C GLU A 469 19.24 -16.59 -7.57
N ARG A 470 18.38 -17.48 -7.06
CA ARG A 470 17.24 -18.00 -7.83
C ARG A 470 16.28 -16.89 -8.24
N ARG A 471 15.94 -15.97 -7.33
CA ARG A 471 15.06 -14.82 -7.64
C ARG A 471 15.72 -13.87 -8.66
N TRP A 472 17.03 -13.67 -8.54
CA TRP A 472 17.79 -12.88 -9.49
C TRP A 472 17.89 -13.53 -10.88
N LYS A 473 18.00 -14.86 -10.95
CA LYS A 473 17.97 -15.63 -12.20
C LYS A 473 16.64 -15.43 -12.94
N ASP A 474 15.53 -15.45 -12.21
CA ASP A 474 14.17 -15.22 -12.73
C ASP A 474 13.94 -13.77 -13.19
N ALA A 475 14.72 -12.80 -12.70
CA ALA A 475 14.58 -11.40 -13.08
C ALA A 475 15.04 -11.11 -14.52
N ASP A 476 14.52 -10.04 -15.10
CA ASP A 476 15.01 -9.47 -16.36
C ASP A 476 16.33 -8.72 -16.12
N GLN A 477 17.40 -9.49 -15.91
CA GLN A 477 18.72 -8.97 -15.52
C GLN A 477 19.22 -7.88 -16.48
N THR A 478 18.90 -7.97 -17.77
CA THR A 478 19.36 -7.00 -18.77
C THR A 478 18.86 -5.59 -18.48
N MET A 479 17.59 -5.47 -18.08
CA MET A 479 16.98 -4.22 -17.67
C MET A 479 17.68 -3.64 -16.44
N PHE A 480 17.85 -4.44 -15.38
CA PHE A 480 18.47 -4.01 -14.12
C PHE A 480 19.94 -3.60 -14.28
N LEU A 481 20.74 -4.44 -14.93
CA LEU A 481 22.17 -4.21 -15.16
C LEU A 481 22.40 -2.95 -15.99
N LEU A 482 21.69 -2.81 -17.12
CA LEU A 482 21.85 -1.64 -17.97
C LEU A 482 21.37 -0.35 -17.27
N THR A 483 20.30 -0.42 -16.49
CA THR A 483 19.84 0.73 -15.70
C THR A 483 20.88 1.18 -14.67
N LEU A 484 21.57 0.24 -14.01
CA LEU A 484 22.64 0.58 -13.06
C LEU A 484 23.87 1.15 -13.77
N VAL A 485 24.27 0.60 -14.91
CA VAL A 485 25.38 1.16 -15.71
C VAL A 485 25.05 2.56 -16.22
N LEU A 486 23.81 2.80 -16.65
CA LEU A 486 23.34 4.11 -17.09
C LEU A 486 23.09 5.08 -15.92
N ASN A 487 23.24 4.67 -14.67
CA ASN A 487 23.24 5.63 -13.56
C ASN A 487 24.57 6.41 -13.60
N PRO A 488 24.56 7.73 -13.89
CA PRO A 488 25.80 8.50 -14.05
C PRO A 488 26.49 8.78 -12.72
N PHE A 489 25.83 8.47 -11.60
CA PHE A 489 26.43 8.47 -10.29
C PHE A 489 27.02 7.12 -9.95
N GLU A 490 26.73 6.03 -10.65
CA GLU A 490 27.28 4.69 -10.32
C GLU A 490 28.13 4.06 -11.41
N LEU A 491 27.68 4.06 -12.66
CA LEU A 491 28.36 3.42 -13.78
C LEU A 491 28.76 1.97 -13.44
N THR A 492 29.98 1.58 -13.80
CA THR A 492 30.56 0.28 -13.48
C THR A 492 31.12 0.22 -12.06
N ARG A 493 31.22 1.37 -11.37
CA ARG A 493 31.83 1.49 -10.04
C ARG A 493 30.96 0.91 -8.93
N ALA A 494 29.74 0.47 -9.22
CA ALA A 494 28.88 -0.23 -8.27
C ALA A 494 29.17 -1.75 -8.23
N PHE A 495 29.80 -2.30 -9.28
CA PHE A 495 30.07 -3.74 -9.39
C PHE A 495 31.41 -4.13 -8.74
N GLY A 496 31.53 -5.39 -8.34
CA GLY A 496 32.79 -5.95 -7.87
C GLY A 496 33.81 -6.12 -9.02
N PRO A 497 35.12 -6.24 -8.71
CA PRO A 497 36.17 -6.46 -9.71
C PRO A 497 35.93 -7.71 -10.58
N ASP A 498 35.27 -8.72 -10.02
CA ASP A 498 35.00 -10.00 -10.69
C ASP A 498 33.78 -9.97 -11.64
N ALA A 499 33.07 -8.83 -11.75
CA ALA A 499 31.88 -8.73 -12.61
C ALA A 499 32.21 -8.95 -14.11
N GLY A 500 33.48 -8.78 -14.49
CA GLY A 500 33.96 -9.11 -15.83
C GLY A 500 33.33 -8.27 -16.94
N PHE A 501 32.81 -7.09 -16.63
CA PHE A 501 32.25 -6.15 -17.59
C PHE A 501 33.34 -5.41 -18.35
N SER A 502 33.37 -5.60 -19.67
CA SER A 502 34.15 -4.77 -20.60
C SER A 502 33.22 -3.84 -21.36
N ALA A 503 33.76 -2.76 -21.93
CA ALA A 503 32.99 -1.85 -22.78
C ALA A 503 32.23 -2.60 -23.88
N PHE A 504 32.88 -3.55 -24.57
CA PHE A 504 32.24 -4.38 -25.60
C PHE A 504 31.07 -5.23 -25.09
N LYS A 505 31.20 -5.84 -23.90
CA LYS A 505 30.10 -6.62 -23.30
C LYS A 505 28.93 -5.68 -22.98
N LEU A 506 29.21 -4.54 -22.34
CA LEU A 506 28.19 -3.56 -21.99
C LEU A 506 27.48 -2.99 -23.23
N THR A 507 28.22 -2.73 -24.32
CA THR A 507 27.62 -2.29 -25.59
C THR A 507 26.74 -3.36 -26.20
N LYS A 508 27.10 -4.65 -26.13
CA LYS A 508 26.22 -5.75 -26.56
C LYS A 508 24.94 -5.80 -25.72
N LEU A 509 25.04 -5.58 -24.40
CA LEU A 509 23.88 -5.48 -23.51
C LEU A 509 22.97 -4.31 -23.91
N LEU A 510 23.55 -3.12 -24.11
CA LEU A 510 22.86 -1.92 -24.58
C LEU A 510 22.12 -2.20 -25.89
N ARG A 511 22.82 -2.73 -26.91
CA ARG A 511 22.26 -3.07 -28.22
C ARG A 511 21.05 -3.99 -28.09
N ASN A 512 21.14 -5.04 -27.27
CA ASN A 512 20.04 -5.98 -27.07
C ASN A 512 18.80 -5.30 -26.48
N VAL A 513 18.97 -4.47 -25.45
CA VAL A 513 17.87 -3.74 -24.81
C VAL A 513 17.31 -2.66 -25.75
N TYR A 514 18.17 -1.97 -26.49
CA TYR A 514 17.76 -0.96 -27.47
C TYR A 514 16.94 -1.57 -28.60
N ARG A 515 17.44 -2.65 -29.23
CA ARG A 515 16.72 -3.40 -30.28
C ARG A 515 15.37 -3.92 -29.78
N ARG A 516 15.31 -4.41 -28.54
CA ARG A 516 14.05 -4.84 -27.91
C ARG A 516 13.04 -3.70 -27.88
N ILE A 517 13.40 -2.53 -27.38
CA ILE A 517 12.46 -1.40 -27.33
C ILE A 517 12.07 -0.93 -28.74
N GLN A 518 13.02 -0.96 -29.68
CA GLN A 518 12.78 -0.56 -31.06
C GLN A 518 11.96 -1.60 -31.86
N SER A 519 11.79 -2.84 -31.37
CA SER A 519 10.95 -3.85 -32.01
C SER A 519 9.46 -3.63 -31.81
N ARG A 520 9.08 -2.53 -31.15
CA ARG A 520 7.68 -2.15 -30.95
C ARG A 520 6.94 -2.03 -32.30
N PRO A 521 5.69 -2.53 -32.42
CA PRO A 521 4.98 -2.54 -33.70
C PRO A 521 4.68 -1.16 -34.31
N ASP A 522 4.60 -0.11 -33.49
CA ASP A 522 4.32 1.27 -33.94
C ASP A 522 5.57 2.04 -34.36
N ASN A 523 6.74 1.39 -34.38
CA ASN A 523 7.98 2.00 -34.85
C ASN A 523 7.99 2.08 -36.38
N THR A 524 7.90 3.30 -36.90
CA THR A 524 7.87 3.60 -38.35
C THR A 524 9.25 3.75 -38.97
N ASP A 525 10.33 3.70 -38.18
CA ASP A 525 11.69 3.83 -38.71
C ASP A 525 11.97 2.68 -39.69
N ASP A 526 12.58 2.99 -40.84
CA ASP A 526 13.05 1.98 -41.78
C ASP A 526 14.33 1.27 -41.25
N ILE A 527 14.72 0.18 -41.90
CA ILE A 527 15.88 -0.64 -41.46
C ILE A 527 17.16 0.20 -41.42
N LYS A 528 17.34 1.12 -42.38
CA LYS A 528 18.53 1.96 -42.48
C LYS A 528 18.61 2.95 -41.33
N THR A 529 17.51 3.65 -41.03
CA THR A 529 17.39 4.59 -39.92
C THR A 529 17.61 3.90 -38.58
N ARG A 530 17.07 2.69 -38.41
CA ARG A 530 17.30 1.89 -37.19
C ARG A 530 18.78 1.57 -37.00
N LEU A 531 19.46 1.15 -38.08
CA LEU A 531 20.88 0.85 -38.05
C LEU A 531 21.73 2.10 -37.79
N GLU A 532 21.40 3.23 -38.39
CA GLU A 532 22.07 4.51 -38.14
C GLU A 532 21.93 4.95 -36.68
N LYS A 533 20.73 4.87 -36.11
CA LYS A 533 20.48 5.16 -34.69
C LYS A 533 21.21 4.17 -33.76
N GLU A 534 21.24 2.89 -34.13
CA GLU A 534 21.95 1.86 -33.38
C GLU A 534 23.46 2.11 -33.34
N ASN A 535 24.08 2.42 -34.47
CA ASN A 535 25.50 2.76 -34.49
C ASN A 535 25.77 4.03 -33.67
N ALA A 536 24.93 5.05 -33.81
CA ALA A 536 25.09 6.31 -33.08
C ALA A 536 24.96 6.14 -31.56
N ILE A 537 24.00 5.34 -31.08
CA ILE A 537 23.83 5.11 -29.63
C ILE A 537 24.99 4.27 -29.07
N GLU A 538 25.55 3.35 -29.85
CA GLU A 538 26.73 2.57 -29.44
C GLU A 538 27.96 3.46 -29.26
N ASP A 539 28.24 4.34 -30.22
CA ASP A 539 29.35 5.30 -30.14
C ASP A 539 29.20 6.20 -28.91
N ALA A 540 28.01 6.77 -28.69
CA ALA A 540 27.73 7.59 -27.51
C ALA A 540 27.85 6.81 -26.19
N PHE A 541 27.48 5.53 -26.20
CA PHE A 541 27.62 4.69 -25.01
C PHE A 541 29.08 4.30 -24.73
N PHE A 542 29.90 4.10 -25.76
CA PHE A 542 31.34 3.94 -25.60
C PHE A 542 31.95 5.17 -24.95
N ASP A 543 31.61 6.36 -25.44
CA ASP A 543 32.04 7.63 -24.83
C ASP A 543 31.59 7.75 -23.38
N TYR A 544 30.35 7.34 -23.07
CA TYR A 544 29.83 7.36 -21.70
C TYR A 544 30.59 6.41 -20.77
N VAL A 545 30.82 5.16 -21.17
CA VAL A 545 31.58 4.18 -20.36
C VAL A 545 33.04 4.60 -20.21
N ALA A 546 33.63 5.20 -21.24
CA ALA A 546 34.99 5.75 -21.20
C ALA A 546 35.09 7.08 -20.43
N SER A 547 33.96 7.65 -19.98
CA SER A 547 33.88 8.99 -19.39
C SER A 547 34.58 10.04 -20.26
N ALA A 548 34.15 10.14 -21.52
CA ALA A 548 34.67 11.06 -22.53
C ALA A 548 33.68 12.20 -22.85
N GLY A 549 34.18 13.30 -23.40
CA GLY A 549 33.35 14.45 -23.81
C GLY A 549 32.47 15.00 -22.69
N ILE A 550 31.19 15.22 -22.98
CA ILE A 550 30.20 15.74 -22.02
C ILE A 550 30.06 14.86 -20.77
N TYR A 551 30.35 13.55 -20.88
CA TYR A 551 30.26 12.62 -19.77
C TYR A 551 31.41 12.82 -18.79
N LYS A 552 32.60 13.18 -19.29
CA LYS A 552 33.74 13.56 -18.46
C LYS A 552 33.46 14.83 -17.68
N GLU A 553 32.98 15.86 -18.38
CA GLU A 553 32.63 17.16 -17.77
C GLU A 553 31.60 16.97 -16.65
N PHE A 554 30.61 16.09 -16.85
CA PHE A 554 29.66 15.75 -15.79
C PHE A 554 30.31 15.05 -14.60
N GLN A 555 31.27 14.13 -14.82
CA GLN A 555 31.99 13.47 -13.72
C GLN A 555 32.85 14.46 -12.93
N ASP A 556 33.51 15.39 -13.62
CA ASP A 556 34.33 16.44 -12.99
C ASP A 556 33.47 17.37 -12.12
N GLU A 557 32.26 17.70 -12.57
CA GLU A 557 31.30 18.59 -11.89
C GLU A 557 30.28 17.85 -10.99
N ARG A 558 30.45 16.54 -10.82
CA ARG A 558 29.45 15.65 -10.23
C ARG A 558 29.08 16.05 -8.80
N GLU A 559 30.08 16.33 -7.96
CA GLU A 559 29.85 16.66 -6.55
C GLU A 559 29.05 17.96 -6.41
N ASP A 560 29.35 18.96 -7.24
CA ASP A 560 28.63 20.23 -7.25
C ASP A 560 27.24 20.10 -7.89
N TRP A 561 27.04 19.17 -8.81
CA TRP A 561 25.70 18.78 -9.26
C TRP A 561 24.88 18.18 -8.11
N ILE A 562 25.44 17.23 -7.37
CA ILE A 562 24.76 16.56 -6.24
C ILE A 562 24.34 17.59 -5.20
N LYS A 563 25.21 18.53 -4.83
CA LYS A 563 24.87 19.60 -3.88
C LYS A 563 23.71 20.49 -4.35
N ARG A 564 23.64 20.82 -5.65
CA ARG A 564 22.65 21.77 -6.18
C ARG A 564 21.32 21.12 -6.58
N ARG A 565 21.35 19.87 -7.04
CA ARG A 565 20.21 19.21 -7.71
C ARG A 565 19.93 17.80 -7.19
N GLY A 566 20.72 17.31 -6.24
CA GLY A 566 20.65 15.94 -5.74
C GLY A 566 21.22 14.90 -6.70
N ASN A 567 21.12 13.63 -6.32
CA ASN A 567 21.70 12.49 -7.03
C ASN A 567 20.70 11.75 -7.95
N CYS A 568 19.76 12.47 -8.58
CA CYS A 568 18.70 11.84 -9.39
C CYS A 568 19.18 11.56 -10.83
N PRO A 569 19.32 10.27 -11.27
CA PRO A 569 19.77 9.95 -12.63
C PRO A 569 18.87 10.52 -13.72
N ARG A 570 17.55 10.56 -13.46
CA ARG A 570 16.56 11.12 -14.39
C ARG A 570 16.84 12.60 -14.69
N LEU A 571 17.20 13.40 -13.68
CA LEU A 571 17.53 14.81 -13.87
C LEU A 571 18.84 15.00 -14.62
N ALA A 572 19.86 14.18 -14.33
CA ALA A 572 21.14 14.22 -15.03
C ALA A 572 20.96 13.92 -16.53
N TRP A 573 20.23 12.85 -16.87
CA TRP A 573 19.96 12.50 -18.27
C TRP A 573 19.10 13.52 -19.01
N ALA A 574 18.11 14.11 -18.33
CA ALA A 574 17.22 15.10 -18.93
C ALA A 574 17.90 16.44 -19.22
N HIS A 575 18.90 16.84 -18.42
CA HIS A 575 19.43 18.21 -18.46
C HIS A 575 20.93 18.34 -18.77
N ALA A 576 21.75 17.33 -18.45
CA ALA A 576 23.20 17.43 -18.60
C ALA A 576 23.76 16.46 -19.64
N LEU A 577 23.21 15.24 -19.71
CA LEU A 577 23.80 14.15 -20.50
C LEU A 577 23.14 13.93 -21.87
N GLY A 578 22.08 14.70 -22.17
CA GLY A 578 21.28 14.56 -23.40
C GLY A 578 21.98 14.94 -24.70
N GLY A 579 23.03 15.77 -24.61
CA GLY A 579 23.86 16.20 -25.74
C GLY A 579 23.09 16.75 -26.96
N SER A 580 23.81 17.04 -28.04
CA SER A 580 23.24 17.53 -29.31
C SER A 580 23.31 16.51 -30.44
N THR A 581 24.20 15.51 -30.33
CA THR A 581 24.36 14.47 -31.34
C THR A 581 23.17 13.51 -31.34
N LEU A 582 23.00 12.75 -32.43
CA LEU A 582 21.97 11.71 -32.51
C LEU A 582 22.17 10.65 -31.42
N GLY A 583 23.40 10.15 -31.26
CA GLY A 583 23.74 9.12 -30.28
C GLY A 583 23.46 9.52 -28.84
N GLN A 584 23.85 10.74 -28.45
CA GLN A 584 23.58 11.27 -27.10
C GLN A 584 22.08 11.38 -26.81
N ARG A 585 21.29 11.82 -27.81
CA ARG A 585 19.83 11.92 -27.67
C ARG A 585 19.16 10.54 -27.54
N GLU A 586 19.54 9.58 -28.38
CA GLU A 586 19.02 8.20 -28.30
C GLU A 586 19.42 7.54 -26.98
N LEU A 587 20.66 7.75 -26.52
CA LEU A 587 21.15 7.21 -25.25
C LEU A 587 20.40 7.81 -24.05
N SER A 588 20.21 9.13 -24.04
CA SER A 588 19.45 9.81 -22.98
C SER A 588 17.99 9.37 -22.94
N GLN A 589 17.35 9.21 -24.11
CA GLN A 589 15.98 8.69 -24.17
C GLN A 589 15.88 7.25 -23.65
N LEU A 590 16.85 6.40 -23.98
CA LEU A 590 16.93 5.04 -23.45
C LEU A 590 17.11 5.03 -21.94
N ALA A 591 18.06 5.81 -21.41
CA ALA A 591 18.34 5.92 -19.99
C ALA A 591 17.13 6.43 -19.21
N LEU A 592 16.47 7.50 -19.69
CA LEU A 592 15.23 8.02 -19.11
C LEU A 592 14.14 6.96 -19.13
N ARG A 593 13.96 6.22 -20.24
CA ARG A 593 12.96 5.16 -20.33
C ARG A 593 13.20 4.07 -19.29
N LEU A 594 14.43 3.61 -19.12
CA LEU A 594 14.78 2.58 -18.14
C LEU A 594 14.65 3.06 -16.69
N HIS A 595 15.15 4.26 -16.37
CA HIS A 595 15.00 4.85 -15.03
C HIS A 595 13.56 5.25 -14.68
N ASN A 596 12.66 5.29 -15.66
CA ASN A 596 11.23 5.56 -15.44
C ASN A 596 10.40 4.30 -15.19
N ILE A 597 11.00 3.10 -15.29
CA ILE A 597 10.34 1.84 -14.92
C ILE A 597 10.23 1.80 -13.40
N VAL A 598 9.03 1.57 -12.89
CA VAL A 598 8.77 1.42 -11.45
C VAL A 598 8.38 -0.03 -11.20
N CYS A 599 9.16 -0.78 -10.41
CA CYS A 599 8.98 -2.23 -10.22
C CYS A 599 8.25 -2.63 -8.91
N GLN A 600 7.15 -1.96 -8.57
CA GLN A 600 6.29 -2.30 -7.41
C GLN A 600 4.79 -2.09 -7.64
N THR A 601 3.92 -2.82 -6.94
CA THR A 601 2.45 -2.65 -7.02
C THR A 601 1.82 -1.99 -5.79
N ALA A 602 2.63 -1.51 -4.84
CA ALA A 602 2.21 -0.78 -3.65
C ALA A 602 1.34 0.46 -3.96
N GLY A 603 1.50 1.09 -5.13
CA GLY A 603 0.57 2.14 -5.60
C GLY A 603 -0.87 1.65 -5.73
N THR A 604 -1.05 0.45 -6.29
CA THR A 604 -2.34 -0.22 -6.37
C THR A 604 -2.83 -0.70 -4.99
N GLU A 605 -1.94 -1.04 -4.07
CA GLU A 605 -2.32 -1.36 -2.68
C GLU A 605 -2.83 -0.16 -1.89
N ARG A 606 -2.22 1.02 -2.07
CA ARG A 606 -2.74 2.27 -1.47
C ARG A 606 -4.12 2.61 -2.03
N LEU A 607 -4.36 2.35 -3.32
CA LEU A 607 -5.70 2.40 -3.89
C LEU A 607 -6.65 1.46 -3.14
N PHE A 608 -6.29 0.19 -2.92
CA PHE A 608 -7.14 -0.77 -2.19
C PHE A 608 -7.41 -0.37 -0.75
N SER A 609 -6.44 0.23 -0.07
CA SER A 609 -6.64 0.79 1.27
C SER A 609 -7.69 1.90 1.24
N LYS A 610 -7.65 2.81 0.25
CA LYS A 610 -8.69 3.82 0.04
C LYS A 610 -10.03 3.18 -0.35
N LEU A 611 -10.04 2.10 -1.13
CA LEU A 611 -11.26 1.35 -1.45
C LEU A 611 -11.85 0.67 -0.20
N LYS A 612 -11.01 0.21 0.74
CA LYS A 612 -11.43 -0.41 2.00
C LYS A 612 -12.29 0.56 2.81
N ILE A 613 -11.88 1.82 2.91
CA ILE A 613 -12.63 2.88 3.61
C ILE A 613 -13.94 3.19 2.87
N ARG A 614 -13.88 3.30 1.54
CA ARG A 614 -15.05 3.61 0.69
C ARG A 614 -16.07 2.47 0.59
N MET A 615 -15.63 1.24 0.81
CA MET A 615 -16.45 0.02 0.91
C MET A 615 -16.50 -0.46 2.37
N SER A 616 -17.01 0.38 3.27
CA SER A 616 -17.29 -0.04 4.64
C SER A 616 -18.53 -0.94 4.72
N ASP A 617 -18.74 -1.60 5.86
CA ASP A 617 -19.95 -2.41 6.11
C ASP A 617 -21.23 -1.58 5.94
N HIS A 618 -21.18 -0.29 6.29
CA HIS A 618 -22.28 0.67 6.09
C HIS A 618 -22.43 1.15 4.63
N GLN A 619 -21.39 1.06 3.79
CA GLN A 619 -21.36 1.56 2.41
C GLN A 619 -21.14 0.46 1.34
N ASN A 620 -21.43 -0.80 1.67
CA ASN A 620 -21.18 -1.98 0.82
C ASN A 620 -22.04 -2.07 -0.47
N ARG A 621 -23.04 -1.18 -0.66
CA ARG A 621 -23.93 -1.15 -1.84
C ARG A 621 -23.42 -0.27 -3.00
N THR A 622 -22.23 0.30 -2.89
CA THR A 622 -21.65 1.10 -3.98
C THR A 622 -21.35 0.21 -5.20
N THR A 623 -21.78 0.63 -6.40
CA THR A 623 -21.47 -0.06 -7.66
C THR A 623 -20.01 0.15 -8.05
N LEU A 624 -19.43 -0.80 -8.80
CA LEU A 624 -18.01 -0.72 -9.21
C LEU A 624 -17.70 0.55 -10.01
N THR A 625 -18.57 0.92 -10.95
CA THR A 625 -18.43 2.15 -11.74
C THR A 625 -18.40 3.41 -10.86
N LYS A 626 -19.22 3.45 -9.81
CA LYS A 626 -19.23 4.58 -8.87
C LYS A 626 -17.98 4.58 -7.99
N LEU A 627 -17.48 3.40 -7.63
CA LEU A 627 -16.26 3.23 -6.86
C LEU A 627 -15.03 3.69 -7.66
N GLU A 628 -14.94 3.33 -8.94
CA GLU A 628 -13.88 3.78 -9.86
C GLU A 628 -13.86 5.30 -9.96
N LYS A 629 -15.02 5.93 -10.22
CA LYS A 629 -15.13 7.39 -10.29
C LYS A 629 -14.68 8.06 -8.99
N LYS A 630 -15.10 7.54 -7.83
CA LYS A 630 -14.64 8.03 -6.52
C LYS A 630 -13.12 7.86 -6.33
N ALA A 631 -12.56 6.76 -6.84
CA ALA A 631 -11.13 6.51 -6.77
C ALA A 631 -10.33 7.53 -7.57
N LYS A 632 -10.68 7.73 -8.84
CA LYS A 632 -10.07 8.72 -9.74
C LYS A 632 -10.14 10.14 -9.18
N VAL A 633 -11.33 10.58 -8.79
CA VAL A 633 -11.52 11.94 -8.24
C VAL A 633 -10.76 12.11 -6.93
N GLY A 634 -10.82 11.14 -6.03
CA GLY A 634 -10.11 11.23 -4.74
C GLY A 634 -8.59 11.24 -4.88
N GLU A 635 -8.04 10.53 -5.86
CA GLU A 635 -6.61 10.57 -6.15
C GLU A 635 -6.20 11.89 -6.83
N SER A 636 -6.99 12.40 -7.78
CA SER A 636 -6.75 13.71 -8.39
C SER A 636 -6.73 14.83 -7.36
N ILE A 637 -7.69 14.85 -6.43
CA ILE A 637 -7.74 15.83 -5.34
C ILE A 637 -6.51 15.71 -4.43
N HIS A 638 -6.08 14.48 -4.15
CA HIS A 638 -4.90 14.26 -3.32
C HIS A 638 -3.63 14.82 -3.98
N HIS A 639 -3.43 14.60 -5.28
CA HIS A 639 -2.31 15.21 -6.01
C HIS A 639 -2.41 16.73 -6.08
N GLU A 640 -3.60 17.29 -6.25
CA GLU A 640 -3.82 18.73 -6.19
C GLU A 640 -3.46 19.30 -4.81
N HIS A 641 -3.82 18.60 -3.73
CA HIS A 641 -3.45 19.00 -2.37
C HIS A 641 -1.95 18.97 -2.13
N LEU A 642 -1.25 17.94 -2.62
CA LEU A 642 0.22 17.86 -2.56
C LEU A 642 0.86 19.00 -3.36
N ALA A 643 0.43 19.22 -4.60
CA ALA A 643 0.97 20.25 -5.47
C ALA A 643 0.80 21.68 -4.89
N ASN A 644 -0.27 21.90 -4.13
CA ASN A 644 -0.56 23.18 -3.47
C ASN A 644 -0.07 23.24 -2.00
N ASN A 645 0.69 22.25 -1.52
CA ASN A 645 1.18 22.15 -0.14
C ASN A 645 0.05 22.25 0.92
N LEU A 646 -1.16 21.79 0.60
CA LEU A 646 -2.32 21.81 1.50
C LEU A 646 -2.34 20.63 2.48
N ILE A 647 -1.53 19.62 2.20
CA ILE A 647 -1.27 18.50 3.10
C ILE A 647 0.24 18.29 3.21
N PRO A 648 0.76 17.82 4.35
CA PRO A 648 2.15 17.45 4.45
C PRO A 648 2.49 16.41 3.39
N ASP A 649 3.59 16.64 2.70
CA ASP A 649 4.16 15.66 1.78
C ASP A 649 4.88 14.59 2.62
N TYR A 650 4.10 13.66 3.19
CA TYR A 650 4.62 12.51 3.93
C TYR A 650 5.48 11.60 3.03
N ASP A 651 5.33 11.69 1.69
CA ASP A 651 6.18 10.96 0.75
C ASP A 651 7.57 11.61 0.60
N ARG A 652 7.69 12.95 0.75
CA ARG A 652 8.99 13.66 0.81
C ARG A 652 9.82 13.37 2.05
N LYS A 653 9.20 13.10 3.20
CA LYS A 653 9.92 12.81 4.47
C LYS A 653 10.52 11.41 4.57
N ARG A 654 10.33 10.54 3.57
CA ARG A 654 11.13 9.31 3.45
C ARG A 654 12.47 9.63 2.81
N ASN A 655 13.28 10.43 3.51
CA ASN A 655 14.67 10.82 3.20
C ASN A 655 15.65 9.62 3.17
N ASN A 656 15.17 8.40 2.97
CA ASN A 656 15.93 7.23 3.37
C ASN A 656 17.22 7.06 2.56
N HIS A 657 17.34 7.54 1.32
CA HIS A 657 18.57 7.35 0.52
C HIS A 657 18.85 8.52 -0.43
N SER A 658 19.46 9.59 0.08
CA SER A 658 20.00 10.68 -0.74
C SER A 658 21.31 10.32 -1.44
N ASN A 659 21.91 9.15 -1.13
CA ASN A 659 23.11 8.64 -1.77
C ASN A 659 22.93 7.16 -2.18
N THR A 660 23.52 6.79 -3.30
CA THR A 660 23.51 5.42 -3.83
C THR A 660 24.60 4.55 -3.19
N SER A 661 25.65 5.15 -2.60
CA SER A 661 26.61 4.41 -1.77
C SER A 661 25.94 3.84 -0.51
N SER A 662 25.03 4.60 0.11
CA SER A 662 24.22 4.17 1.26
C SER A 662 23.12 3.16 0.93
N LEU A 663 23.04 2.66 -0.32
CA LEU A 663 22.17 1.53 -0.68
C LEU A 663 22.87 0.18 -0.50
N LEU A 664 24.21 0.19 -0.47
CA LEU A 664 25.02 -0.97 -0.10
C LEU A 664 25.22 -1.04 1.41
N ASP A 665 25.20 0.11 2.09
CA ASP A 665 25.10 0.20 3.54
C ASP A 665 23.63 -0.02 3.95
N VAL A 666 23.37 -0.79 5.01
CA VAL A 666 22.01 -1.02 5.54
C VAL A 666 21.87 -0.21 6.83
N PRO A 667 21.30 1.01 6.80
CA PRO A 667 20.85 1.74 7.98
C PRO A 667 19.88 0.89 8.82
N ARG A 668 19.82 1.16 10.14
CA ARG A 668 18.85 0.46 11.00
C ARG A 668 17.42 0.80 10.60
N TYR A 669 16.58 -0.23 10.55
CA TYR A 669 15.17 -0.09 10.18
C TYR A 669 14.35 0.67 11.23
N GLY A 670 14.83 0.69 12.49
CA GLY A 670 14.15 1.31 13.62
C GLY A 670 14.01 2.83 13.56
N ASP A 671 14.89 3.49 12.81
CA ASP A 671 14.94 4.95 12.66
C ASP A 671 13.90 5.44 11.64
N LEU A 672 13.28 4.50 10.91
CA LEU A 672 12.30 4.76 9.86
C LEU A 672 10.85 4.59 10.34
N LEU A 673 10.64 4.38 11.65
CA LEU A 673 9.36 4.01 12.24
C LEU A 673 8.49 5.18 12.72
N GLU A 674 8.93 6.43 12.57
CA GLU A 674 8.25 7.62 13.14
C GLU A 674 6.81 7.86 12.61
N ASP A 675 6.40 7.20 11.51
CA ASP A 675 5.12 7.47 10.84
C ASP A 675 4.02 6.38 11.04
N GLN A 676 4.21 5.36 11.90
CA GLN A 676 3.24 4.24 12.03
C GLN A 676 2.32 4.30 13.26
N ASP A 677 2.40 5.33 14.10
CA ASP A 677 1.66 5.41 15.37
C ASP A 677 0.18 5.88 15.25
N ALA A 678 -0.34 6.08 14.03
CA ALA A 678 -1.68 6.62 13.77
C ALA A 678 -2.71 5.58 13.25
N GLU A 679 -2.62 4.30 13.63
CA GLU A 679 -3.57 3.28 13.16
C GLU A 679 -4.59 2.82 14.22
N ASP A 680 -5.87 2.91 13.85
CA ASP A 680 -7.05 2.54 14.64
C ASP A 680 -7.07 1.07 15.11
N GLU A 681 -7.36 0.87 16.40
CA GLU A 681 -7.45 -0.44 17.06
C GLU A 681 -8.57 -1.38 16.54
N ALA A 682 -9.43 -0.91 15.64
CA ALA A 682 -10.66 -1.61 15.24
C ALA A 682 -10.46 -2.77 14.22
N ASP A 683 -9.26 -2.94 13.65
CA ASP A 683 -9.00 -3.87 12.52
C ASP A 683 -8.44 -5.26 12.93
N ARG A 684 -8.47 -5.61 14.23
CA ARG A 684 -7.79 -6.78 14.85
C ARG A 684 -8.17 -8.21 14.38
N GLY A 685 -8.98 -8.40 13.34
CA GLY A 685 -9.77 -9.64 13.23
C GLY A 685 -9.38 -10.75 12.23
N ARG A 686 -8.58 -10.51 11.18
CA ARG A 686 -8.49 -11.50 10.07
C ARG A 686 -7.13 -11.76 9.42
N ALA A 687 -6.10 -10.99 9.74
CA ALA A 687 -4.74 -11.16 9.20
C ALA A 687 -3.65 -10.95 10.28
N LEU A 688 -4.06 -10.97 11.55
CA LEU A 688 -3.11 -10.94 12.66
C LEU A 688 -2.79 -12.36 13.05
N VAL A 689 -1.50 -12.65 13.20
CA VAL A 689 -1.08 -13.93 13.70
C VAL A 689 -1.22 -13.92 15.22
N SER A 690 -2.40 -14.27 15.69
CA SER A 690 -2.80 -14.08 17.09
C SER A 690 -2.61 -15.33 17.95
N ALA A 691 -1.79 -16.30 17.54
CA ALA A 691 -1.48 -17.48 18.34
C ALA A 691 -0.27 -18.21 17.75
N GLU A 692 0.49 -18.91 18.60
CA GLU A 692 1.57 -19.82 18.18
C GLU A 692 1.08 -20.84 17.14
N ARG A 693 -0.10 -21.46 17.36
CA ARG A 693 -0.69 -22.39 16.40
C ARG A 693 -1.09 -21.70 15.09
N SER A 694 -1.58 -20.46 15.13
CA SER A 694 -1.89 -19.70 13.93
C SER A 694 -0.63 -19.32 13.18
N TRP A 695 0.44 -18.95 13.89
CA TRP A 695 1.76 -18.71 13.31
C TRP A 695 2.33 -19.95 12.67
N ARG A 696 2.31 -21.09 13.35
CA ARG A 696 2.70 -22.38 12.78
C ARG A 696 1.89 -22.72 11.54
N VAL A 697 0.57 -22.50 11.55
CA VAL A 697 -0.30 -22.80 10.39
C VAL A 697 -0.03 -21.85 9.24
N GLU A 698 0.09 -20.55 9.49
CA GLU A 698 0.35 -19.53 8.47
C GLU A 698 1.77 -19.67 7.91
N MET A 699 2.78 -19.83 8.77
CA MET A 699 4.14 -20.10 8.34
C MET A 699 4.25 -21.45 7.65
N ALA A 700 3.57 -22.51 8.11
CA ALA A 700 3.57 -23.80 7.41
C ALA A 700 2.85 -23.72 6.06
N ALA A 701 1.74 -23.00 5.95
CA ALA A 701 1.05 -22.75 4.69
C ALA A 701 1.94 -21.95 3.75
N TRP A 702 2.57 -20.88 4.25
CA TRP A 702 3.49 -20.05 3.49
C TRP A 702 4.71 -20.84 3.05
N ILE A 703 5.32 -21.64 3.93
CA ILE A 703 6.44 -22.54 3.64
C ILE A 703 6.01 -23.59 2.60
N SER A 704 4.83 -24.19 2.75
CA SER A 704 4.29 -25.25 1.88
C SER A 704 3.98 -24.75 0.48
N ASP A 705 3.24 -23.64 0.35
CA ASP A 705 2.97 -22.99 -0.94
C ASP A 705 4.27 -22.67 -1.68
N ARG A 706 5.31 -22.36 -0.90
CA ARG A 706 6.60 -21.93 -1.38
C ARG A 706 7.55 -23.13 -1.59
N ARG A 707 7.26 -24.31 -1.04
CA ARG A 707 7.86 -25.61 -1.43
C ARG A 707 7.24 -26.11 -2.73
N ARG A 708 5.91 -26.01 -2.85
CA ARG A 708 5.17 -26.32 -4.09
C ARG A 708 5.65 -25.47 -5.26
N ALA A 709 5.75 -24.15 -5.09
CA ALA A 709 6.28 -23.25 -6.12
C ALA A 709 7.75 -23.55 -6.50
N ALA A 710 8.56 -24.09 -5.59
CA ALA A 710 9.93 -24.50 -5.89
C ALA A 710 9.98 -25.82 -6.65
N ALA A 711 9.15 -26.79 -6.27
CA ALA A 711 9.02 -28.07 -6.97
C ALA A 711 8.46 -27.88 -8.39
N GLU A 712 7.44 -27.03 -8.56
CA GLU A 712 6.89 -26.66 -9.87
C GLU A 712 7.97 -26.01 -10.77
N ALA A 713 8.88 -25.22 -10.19
CA ALA A 713 9.99 -24.62 -10.93
C ALA A 713 11.16 -25.58 -11.23
N GLU A 714 11.27 -26.71 -10.53
CA GLU A 714 12.23 -27.78 -10.83
C GLU A 714 11.70 -28.71 -11.92
N VAL A 715 10.38 -28.93 -12.01
CA VAL A 715 9.75 -29.76 -13.05
C VAL A 715 9.72 -29.07 -14.43
N ASP A 716 9.75 -27.73 -14.48
CA ASP A 716 9.72 -26.93 -15.73
C ASP A 716 11.13 -26.67 -16.34
N GLN A 717 12.20 -27.30 -15.84
CA GLN A 717 13.52 -27.27 -16.49
C GLN A 717 13.64 -28.44 -17.47
N PRO A 718 13.74 -28.21 -18.80
CA PRO A 718 14.21 -29.26 -19.68
C PRO A 718 15.66 -29.59 -19.32
N GLU A 719 15.96 -30.87 -19.09
CA GLU A 719 17.33 -31.37 -19.06
C GLU A 719 18.02 -30.93 -20.35
N VAL A 720 19.01 -30.04 -20.22
CA VAL A 720 19.91 -29.71 -21.32
C VAL A 720 21.04 -30.71 -21.21
N ASP A 721 20.91 -31.82 -21.92
CA ASP A 721 22.05 -32.69 -22.20
C ASP A 721 23.10 -31.89 -22.98
N GLU A 722 24.35 -32.00 -22.54
CA GLU A 722 25.50 -31.42 -23.22
C GLU A 722 25.56 -31.94 -24.68
N PRO A 723 25.88 -31.09 -25.67
CA PRO A 723 25.88 -31.55 -27.06
C PRO A 723 27.14 -32.38 -27.31
N GLU A 724 26.98 -33.70 -27.40
CA GLU A 724 27.91 -34.54 -28.16
C GLU A 724 27.75 -34.25 -29.65
N VAL A 725 28.91 -34.08 -30.29
CA VAL A 725 29.10 -33.83 -31.70
C VAL A 725 28.80 -35.12 -32.46
N ASP A 726 27.79 -35.15 -33.34
CA ASP A 726 27.92 -35.86 -34.61
C ASP A 726 26.92 -35.44 -35.70
N SER A 727 27.34 -35.74 -36.93
CA SER A 727 26.98 -35.17 -38.24
C SER A 727 25.62 -35.66 -38.81
N PRO A 728 25.13 -35.12 -39.97
CA PRO A 728 23.71 -35.05 -40.31
C PRO A 728 23.21 -36.27 -41.07
N GLU A 729 21.98 -36.70 -40.77
CA GLU A 729 21.18 -37.52 -41.69
C GLU A 729 19.83 -36.86 -41.96
N GLU A 730 19.52 -36.83 -43.24
CA GLU A 730 18.29 -36.38 -43.89
C GLU A 730 17.12 -37.28 -43.50
N SER A 731 15.97 -36.69 -43.22
CA SER A 731 14.69 -37.31 -43.55
C SER A 731 13.61 -36.24 -43.68
N ASP A 732 13.16 -36.08 -44.91
CA ASP A 732 11.92 -35.44 -45.30
C ASP A 732 10.74 -36.06 -44.54
N ASP A 733 9.78 -35.22 -44.12
CA ASP A 733 8.36 -35.57 -44.17
C ASP A 733 7.55 -34.27 -44.24
N GLU A 734 6.84 -34.16 -45.37
CA GLU A 734 5.92 -33.12 -45.76
C GLU A 734 4.59 -33.31 -45.02
N ASP A 735 4.07 -32.25 -44.41
CA ASP A 735 2.64 -32.09 -44.16
C ASP A 735 2.27 -30.61 -44.39
N GLU A 736 1.88 -30.33 -45.64
CA GLU A 736 1.16 -29.13 -46.03
C GLU A 736 -0.30 -29.22 -45.58
N GLU A 737 -0.74 -28.37 -44.65
CA GLU A 737 -2.10 -27.85 -44.69
C GLU A 737 -2.26 -26.48 -44.00
N ASP A 738 -3.02 -25.62 -44.69
CA ASP A 738 -3.56 -24.31 -44.33
C ASP A 738 -2.65 -23.07 -44.29
N GLY A 739 -2.64 -22.42 -45.46
CA GLY A 739 -2.09 -21.11 -45.74
C GLY A 739 -2.74 -19.97 -44.96
N LEU A 740 -1.99 -19.48 -43.98
CA LEU A 740 -1.84 -18.07 -43.65
C LEU A 740 -0.38 -17.88 -43.26
N SER A 741 0.44 -17.34 -44.17
CA SER A 741 1.85 -17.02 -43.88
C SER A 741 1.92 -16.22 -42.57
N PRO A 742 2.57 -16.73 -41.50
CA PRO A 742 2.78 -15.94 -40.31
C PRO A 742 3.61 -14.71 -40.68
N PRO A 743 3.33 -13.52 -40.12
CA PRO A 743 4.24 -12.40 -40.29
C PRO A 743 5.64 -12.85 -39.86
N ALA A 744 6.64 -12.53 -40.68
CA ALA A 744 8.04 -12.91 -40.48
C ALA A 744 8.39 -12.88 -38.99
N ARG A 745 8.68 -14.05 -38.39
CA ARG A 745 9.07 -14.14 -36.99
C ARG A 745 10.24 -13.18 -36.79
N LEU A 746 10.04 -12.14 -35.98
CA LEU A 746 11.12 -11.25 -35.56
C LEU A 746 12.29 -12.11 -35.06
N PRO A 747 13.56 -11.73 -35.34
CA PRO A 747 14.71 -12.48 -34.87
C PRO A 747 14.55 -12.74 -33.37
N ARG A 748 14.65 -14.01 -32.94
CA ARG A 748 14.63 -14.35 -31.51
C ARG A 748 15.66 -13.46 -30.80
N LEU A 749 15.22 -12.65 -29.85
CA LEU A 749 16.11 -11.81 -29.04
C LEU A 749 17.25 -12.70 -28.51
N GLN A 750 18.49 -12.37 -28.87
CA GLN A 750 19.64 -13.14 -28.44
C GLN A 750 19.68 -13.15 -26.91
N THR A 751 19.68 -14.35 -26.31
CA THR A 751 19.67 -14.50 -24.86
C THR A 751 20.97 -13.95 -24.29
N TRP A 752 20.86 -12.95 -23.41
CA TRP A 752 22.00 -12.40 -22.68
C TRP A 752 22.44 -13.40 -21.60
N PRO A 753 23.76 -13.64 -21.39
CA PRO A 753 24.23 -14.52 -20.34
C PRO A 753 23.73 -14.03 -18.97
N LYS A 754 23.21 -14.96 -18.17
CA LYS A 754 22.77 -14.67 -16.80
C LYS A 754 23.98 -14.56 -15.89
N TYR A 755 24.02 -13.53 -15.06
CA TYR A 755 25.04 -13.32 -14.04
C TYR A 755 24.47 -13.64 -12.66
N THR A 756 25.30 -14.19 -11.78
CA THR A 756 24.96 -14.35 -10.36
C THR A 756 25.27 -13.05 -9.60
N LEU A 757 24.56 -12.78 -8.50
CA LEU A 757 24.89 -11.68 -7.60
C LEU A 757 26.30 -11.84 -7.04
N GLN A 758 26.72 -13.08 -6.77
CA GLN A 758 28.09 -13.40 -6.40
C GLN A 758 29.09 -12.83 -7.41
N THR A 759 28.96 -13.17 -8.69
CA THR A 759 29.90 -12.69 -9.71
C THR A 759 29.85 -11.17 -9.86
N LEU A 760 28.66 -10.57 -9.76
CA LEU A 760 28.48 -9.13 -9.94
C LEU A 760 29.04 -8.29 -8.80
N PHE A 761 29.03 -8.78 -7.56
CA PHE A 761 29.31 -7.99 -6.36
C PHE A 761 30.40 -8.58 -5.45
N LYS A 762 31.04 -9.68 -5.84
CA LYS A 762 32.18 -10.26 -5.09
C LYS A 762 33.30 -9.23 -4.91
N GLY A 763 33.88 -9.22 -3.71
CA GLY A 763 34.95 -8.30 -3.33
C GLY A 763 34.46 -6.90 -2.90
N ARG A 764 33.15 -6.66 -2.89
CA ARG A 764 32.58 -5.50 -2.19
C ARG A 764 32.63 -5.73 -0.69
N GLU A 765 32.99 -4.68 0.05
CA GLU A 765 32.80 -4.70 1.49
C GLU A 765 31.30 -4.84 1.79
N PRO A 766 30.96 -5.68 2.76
CA PRO A 766 29.59 -5.81 3.24
C PRO A 766 29.13 -4.51 3.91
N PRO A 767 27.82 -4.26 4.00
CA PRO A 767 27.31 -3.34 5.01
C PRO A 767 27.84 -3.79 6.39
N LYS A 768 28.51 -2.89 7.12
CA LYS A 768 28.91 -3.17 8.51
C LYS A 768 27.67 -3.52 9.32
N ARG A 769 27.67 -4.65 10.03
CA ARG A 769 26.63 -4.99 11.02
C ARG A 769 26.83 -4.04 12.19
N PRO A 770 25.97 -3.04 12.41
CA PRO A 770 26.34 -1.99 13.33
C PRO A 770 26.13 -2.46 14.78
N THR A 771 27.10 -2.08 15.59
CA THR A 771 27.16 -2.11 17.04
C THR A 771 25.85 -1.82 17.77
N ARG A 772 25.43 -2.51 18.85
CA ARG A 772 24.44 -1.89 19.77
C ARG A 772 25.01 -0.64 20.44
N GLU A 773 26.32 -0.63 20.70
CA GLU A 773 27.05 0.53 21.24
C GLU A 773 27.18 1.66 20.22
N GLU A 774 27.46 1.31 18.96
CA GLU A 774 27.46 2.29 17.87
C GLU A 774 26.07 2.91 17.66
N ILE A 775 24.99 2.15 17.89
CA ILE A 775 23.61 2.68 17.78
C ILE A 775 23.15 3.48 18.97
N ALA A 776 23.54 3.11 20.18
CA ALA A 776 23.30 3.96 21.33
C ALA A 776 24.01 5.32 21.16
N ALA A 777 25.23 5.31 20.60
CA ALA A 777 26.00 6.53 20.34
C ALA A 777 25.46 7.36 19.16
N GLU A 778 24.87 6.72 18.14
CA GLU A 778 24.30 7.40 16.98
C GLU A 778 22.88 7.93 17.26
N ASP A 779 22.07 7.21 18.04
CA ASP A 779 20.83 7.72 18.64
C ASP A 779 21.13 8.91 19.56
N GLU A 780 22.14 8.82 20.41
CA GLU A 780 22.57 9.91 21.29
C GLU A 780 23.07 11.12 20.48
N ARG A 781 23.83 10.90 19.39
CA ARG A 781 24.25 11.97 18.46
C ARG A 781 23.08 12.60 17.70
N SER A 782 22.13 11.79 17.23
CA SER A 782 20.93 12.25 16.53
C SER A 782 20.04 13.06 17.47
N THR A 783 19.92 12.62 18.71
CA THR A 783 19.19 13.32 19.78
C THR A 783 19.90 14.63 20.18
N LEU A 784 21.24 14.63 20.25
CA LEU A 784 22.04 15.82 20.51
C LEU A 784 21.98 16.83 19.36
N ASN A 785 21.97 16.38 18.10
CA ASN A 785 21.79 17.26 16.95
C ASN A 785 20.36 17.83 16.88
N ALA A 786 19.34 17.01 17.15
CA ALA A 786 17.96 17.48 17.24
C ALA A 786 17.74 18.45 18.41
N ALA A 787 18.47 18.27 19.51
CA ALA A 787 18.49 19.21 20.63
C ALA A 787 19.24 20.52 20.28
N ALA A 788 20.33 20.45 19.51
CA ALA A 788 21.05 21.62 19.02
C ALA A 788 20.22 22.43 18.01
N ASP A 789 19.51 21.75 17.10
CA ASP A 789 18.58 22.38 16.15
C ASP A 789 17.40 23.04 16.89
N ALA A 790 16.91 22.43 17.98
CA ALA A 790 15.88 23.01 18.84
C ALA A 790 16.38 24.19 19.71
N GLU A 791 17.68 24.24 20.02
CA GLU A 791 18.31 25.39 20.68
C GLU A 791 18.51 26.57 19.72
N GLU A 792 18.73 26.30 18.43
CA GLU A 792 18.87 27.32 17.38
C GLU A 792 17.52 27.94 16.98
N ASP A 793 16.43 27.16 17.02
CA ASP A 793 15.03 27.64 16.90
C ASP A 793 14.50 28.26 18.21
N GLY A 794 15.27 28.17 19.30
CA GLY A 794 14.92 28.64 20.64
C GLY A 794 15.47 30.01 21.01
N ILE A 795 16.14 30.74 20.10
CA ILE A 795 16.56 32.12 20.35
C ILE A 795 15.31 33.03 20.27
N PRO A 796 14.84 33.60 21.38
CA PRO A 796 13.76 34.57 21.33
C PRO A 796 14.22 35.81 20.56
N ASP A 797 13.44 36.25 19.60
CA ASP A 797 13.48 37.62 19.07
C ASP A 797 13.16 38.59 20.22
N ASP A 798 14.20 38.93 21.00
CA ASP A 798 14.13 39.87 22.12
C ASP A 798 14.13 41.30 21.56
N GLY A 799 12.98 41.69 21.01
CA GLY A 799 12.68 43.08 20.70
C GLY A 799 12.46 43.87 21.99
N GLY A 800 13.47 44.62 22.44
CA GLY A 800 13.31 45.51 23.58
C GLY A 800 14.52 46.38 23.92
N ILE A 801 14.83 47.38 23.08
CA ILE A 801 15.56 48.56 23.56
C ILE A 801 14.52 49.59 24.02
N GLU A 802 14.49 49.81 25.33
CA GLU A 802 13.73 50.84 26.03
C GLU A 802 14.11 52.25 25.56
N ILE A 803 13.12 53.12 25.34
CA ILE A 803 13.25 54.55 25.62
C ILE A 803 11.99 54.98 26.35
N GLY A 804 12.14 55.26 27.64
CA GLY A 804 11.13 55.96 28.44
C GLY A 804 11.17 57.46 28.18
N SER A 805 10.00 58.07 28.04
CA SER A 805 9.81 59.48 28.35
C SER A 805 8.37 59.70 28.78
N ASP A 806 8.15 59.76 30.08
CA ASP A 806 7.02 60.49 30.64
C ASP A 806 7.27 62.01 30.49
N GLU A 807 6.17 62.75 30.36
CA GLU A 807 6.02 64.22 30.44
C GLU A 807 6.13 65.07 29.16
N GLU A 808 4.97 65.44 28.58
CA GLU A 808 4.49 66.83 28.33
C GLU A 808 3.21 66.74 27.45
N TYR A 809 1.99 66.91 27.98
CA TYR A 809 1.28 68.17 28.23
C TYR A 809 1.28 69.20 27.07
N ARG A 810 0.06 69.48 26.57
CA ARG A 810 -0.43 70.60 25.72
C ARG A 810 -0.25 70.52 24.20
N GLY A 811 -1.39 70.48 23.52
CA GLY A 811 -1.59 70.71 22.09
C GLY A 811 -2.91 70.14 21.63
#